data_AF-A0A355X752-F1
#
_entry.id   AF-A0A355X752-F1
#
_cell.length_a   1.000
_cell.length_b   1.000
_cell.length_c   1.000
_cell.angle_alpha   90.00
_cell.angle_beta   90.00
_cell.angle_gamma   90.00
#
_symmetry.space_group_name_H-M   'P 1'
#
loop_
_entity.id
_entity.type
_entity.pdbx_description
1 polymer ?
#
loop_
_entity_poly.entity_id
_entity_poly.type
_entity_poly.pdbx_seq_one_letter_code
_entity_poly.pdbx_strand_id
1 'polypeptide(L)'
;MNILSIIRSIAMAGNKKKIYTVATAHLDTVWSWDFEETVSKYIYNTLVENFKLFEKYPTYTFSFEGTYRYELMQEYYPELFEKMKEYVRAGRWNVCGSAYENGDVNIPSPEALFRNILFGNSYFDKTFGKRSADIYLPDCFGFGWALPSIMHHANLMGFTTQKLAWGSAYGIPFDIGKWQGVDGEQVYASVNPHDYYFTLKKLRDWDFVLNKFKENEKYDLDWTYIFHGIGDRGGAPKEATVAFVEQEIKKNNSSDIEVVAASADEIYHDIDEQFTQEQKDKLPVWNNELVMQNHAVGGYTSRAIGKRWNRRCEELADITERGSVMASYLGTADYNQEVINRSWKRAIAHQFHDDMPGTSCQRVYRRSWNDLAMSMNQFTGELDAAVTSVAGLMKTDFCTGIPVMVYNPVECDRRGAVKVRLEQVSQPYIRVYDDSGKEVKSQVNAINGNVLEVVFIAEVKSLGTRIYDFRPSDRPCCVKSDISINTDNVMENQKYIVTLNKRGNITSIIDKELDEKEILKEPISLGLFHYTGSKSWPAWEMNYKEANKEADRTANIDTITVLEQGPARVAFKVIQSDGRSTFTNIIALTDGSNVVEVYSEIEWQSMRTLAKNKFAFTCANDKATFDLGLGAIERGNMSEKLFEVPAQKWADITDKSGEFGVSVISECKYGWDKFKDNTLRMTVLHTPKRNYRIDSMQSFMDLGLNRYSYAIFSHSGNVGADTQLEARQFVTPMTAYLTEKHQGLLKSSYSFGNVSDNDVIIRAIKKAEDSDEIIVRLNEGAKKNVEDFTLTLGEGIESAREIYASEEYKADAQIIDGKLVTSFKPYEIKSFALKLKPSSILGEKAVCTPVSLDFDKNIITKQGEKGDFDFTLPYEIISDKIITNGKEFVIHKDGKNALVANGQSIAVADNADTISFLCASLDGDRNAEFMVDDHTVTEKVHSCFENFAGWDLYDFGETAYIRTGRLGYSATHSHKDGRDAVAKGMNFYIVNLNVKGARTVMLPVDENIVILSATAVSGADLGLATPTYDEIVNNRPFAFYLTFKEKLQYIWNKCVWNLGDKDDFLRHNNNGKNGKRVETKHAKRSL
;
A
#
# COMPACT_ATOMS: atom_id res chain seq x y z
N MET A 1 -28.72 -0.18 65.84
CA MET A 1 -28.14 -0.97 64.72
C MET A 1 -28.31 -0.16 63.45
N ASN A 2 -27.21 0.10 62.76
CA ASN A 2 -27.01 1.33 61.99
C ASN A 2 -27.49 1.15 60.54
N ILE A 3 -28.56 1.83 60.13
CA ILE A 3 -29.02 1.90 58.73
C ILE A 3 -27.91 2.41 57.81
N LEU A 4 -26.98 3.23 58.33
CA LEU A 4 -25.77 3.66 57.61
C LEU A 4 -24.73 2.54 57.36
N SER A 5 -24.69 1.46 58.16
CA SER A 5 -23.80 0.32 57.86
C SER A 5 -24.44 -0.63 56.85
N ILE A 6 -25.76 -0.70 56.79
CA ILE A 6 -26.51 -1.46 55.78
C ILE A 6 -26.54 -0.69 54.46
N ILE A 7 -26.68 0.63 54.47
CA ILE A 7 -26.54 1.45 53.27
C ILE A 7 -25.08 1.47 52.79
N ARG A 8 -24.08 1.44 53.68
CA ARG A 8 -22.68 1.19 53.26
C ARG A 8 -22.43 -0.24 52.79
N SER A 9 -23.12 -1.27 53.29
CA SER A 9 -22.98 -2.64 52.77
C SER A 9 -23.79 -2.90 51.50
N ILE A 10 -24.81 -2.10 51.22
CA ILE A 10 -25.60 -2.15 49.97
C ILE A 10 -24.98 -1.22 48.91
N ALA A 11 -24.35 -0.11 49.29
CA ALA A 11 -23.52 0.72 48.42
C ALA A 11 -22.08 0.17 48.24
N MET A 12 -21.69 -0.81 49.06
CA MET A 12 -20.53 -1.71 48.85
C MET A 12 -20.99 -3.15 48.62
N ALA A 13 -22.05 -3.35 47.82
CA ALA A 13 -22.06 -4.54 46.98
C ALA A 13 -20.91 -4.35 45.99
N GLY A 14 -19.69 -4.72 46.44
CA GLY A 14 -18.46 -4.48 45.69
C GLY A 14 -18.61 -5.01 44.27
N ASN A 15 -18.23 -4.21 43.28
CA ASN A 15 -18.23 -4.64 41.90
C ASN A 15 -17.46 -5.97 41.83
N LYS A 16 -18.13 -7.03 41.37
CA LYS A 16 -17.49 -8.34 41.22
C LYS A 16 -16.31 -8.19 40.28
N LYS A 17 -15.24 -8.97 40.52
CA LYS A 17 -14.18 -9.10 39.52
C LYS A 17 -14.80 -9.68 38.24
N LYS A 18 -14.45 -9.15 37.08
CA LYS A 18 -15.03 -9.59 35.79
C LYS A 18 -13.97 -10.24 34.90
N ILE A 19 -14.33 -11.36 34.28
CA ILE A 19 -13.57 -11.99 33.20
C ILE A 19 -14.40 -11.90 31.92
N TYR A 20 -13.95 -11.05 30.98
CA TYR A 20 -14.48 -11.02 29.62
C TYR A 20 -13.88 -12.19 28.85
N THR A 21 -14.71 -13.12 28.41
CA THR A 21 -14.32 -14.25 27.56
C THR A 21 -14.79 -13.97 26.14
N VAL A 22 -13.85 -13.94 25.20
CA VAL A 22 -14.12 -13.60 23.81
C VAL A 22 -13.93 -14.85 22.95
N ALA A 23 -15.04 -15.33 22.41
CA ALA A 23 -15.01 -16.43 21.46
C ALA A 23 -14.68 -15.89 20.07
N THR A 24 -13.63 -16.40 19.44
CA THR A 24 -13.14 -15.87 18.16
C THR A 24 -12.67 -16.97 17.22
N ALA A 25 -12.55 -16.63 15.93
CA ALA A 25 -11.83 -17.41 14.95
C ALA A 25 -10.92 -16.49 14.14
N HIS A 26 -9.61 -16.75 14.17
CA HIS A 26 -8.67 -16.07 13.28
C HIS A 26 -8.67 -16.77 11.91
N LEU A 27 -8.73 -16.00 10.82
CA LEU A 27 -8.71 -16.51 9.45
C LEU A 27 -7.75 -15.73 8.57
N ASP A 28 -6.66 -16.38 8.19
CA ASP A 28 -5.72 -15.86 7.22
C ASP A 28 -6.32 -15.92 5.81
N THR A 29 -6.38 -14.77 5.15
CA THR A 29 -6.84 -14.69 3.74
C THR A 29 -5.99 -15.59 2.87
N VAL A 30 -4.67 -15.53 3.08
CA VAL A 30 -3.63 -16.31 2.43
C VAL A 30 -2.50 -16.56 3.41
N TRP A 31 -1.89 -17.75 3.35
CA TRP A 31 -0.66 -18.05 4.10
C TRP A 31 -0.02 -19.31 3.54
N SER A 32 -0.36 -20.43 4.16
CA SER A 32 0.07 -21.79 3.82
C SER A 32 -0.84 -22.45 2.77
N TRP A 33 -1.81 -21.70 2.27
CA TRP A 33 -2.82 -22.05 1.27
C TRP A 33 -3.11 -20.82 0.41
N ASP A 34 -3.88 -21.03 -0.64
CA ASP A 34 -4.24 -20.00 -1.61
C ASP A 34 -5.60 -19.42 -1.27
N PHE A 35 -5.90 -18.28 -1.86
CA PHE A 35 -7.16 -17.58 -1.67
C PHE A 35 -8.38 -18.46 -1.98
N GLU A 36 -8.26 -19.33 -2.99
CA GLU A 36 -9.29 -20.29 -3.40
C GLU A 36 -9.69 -21.24 -2.27
N GLU A 37 -8.74 -21.72 -1.46
CA GLU A 37 -9.02 -22.60 -0.32
C GLU A 37 -9.75 -21.81 0.78
N THR A 38 -9.36 -20.55 1.00
CA THR A 38 -10.05 -19.66 1.94
C THR A 38 -11.51 -19.49 1.57
N VAL A 39 -11.79 -19.13 0.31
CA VAL A 39 -13.16 -18.94 -0.17
C VAL A 39 -13.95 -20.24 -0.17
N SER A 40 -13.44 -21.29 -0.81
CA SER A 40 -14.21 -22.52 -1.04
C SER A 40 -14.44 -23.39 0.20
N LYS A 41 -13.64 -23.21 1.26
CA LYS A 41 -13.68 -24.08 2.43
C LYS A 41 -13.68 -23.35 3.76
N TYR A 42 -12.73 -22.45 4.00
CA TYR A 42 -12.59 -21.86 5.33
C TYR A 42 -13.71 -20.88 5.65
N ILE A 43 -14.14 -20.06 4.69
CA ILE A 43 -15.32 -19.20 4.82
C ILE A 43 -16.57 -20.05 5.06
N TYR A 44 -16.79 -21.08 4.23
CA TYR A 44 -17.93 -21.99 4.37
C TYR A 44 -17.98 -22.65 5.76
N ASN A 45 -16.86 -23.19 6.24
CA ASN A 45 -16.77 -23.82 7.55
C ASN A 45 -17.04 -22.82 8.68
N THR A 46 -16.51 -21.60 8.58
CA THR A 46 -16.73 -20.53 9.56
C THR A 46 -18.23 -20.24 9.71
N LEU A 47 -18.98 -20.17 8.61
CA LEU A 47 -20.43 -19.98 8.65
C LEU A 47 -21.14 -21.19 9.28
N VAL A 48 -20.96 -22.38 8.70
CA VAL A 48 -21.77 -23.56 9.02
C VAL A 48 -21.47 -24.14 10.40
N GLU A 49 -20.22 -24.09 10.85
CA GLU A 49 -19.85 -24.61 12.18
C GLU A 49 -20.38 -23.72 13.31
N ASN A 50 -20.34 -22.39 13.15
CA ASN A 50 -20.87 -21.46 14.14
C ASN A 50 -22.39 -21.56 14.28
N PHE A 51 -23.13 -21.74 13.18
CA PHE A 51 -24.58 -21.94 13.23
C PHE A 51 -25.00 -23.11 14.13
N LYS A 52 -24.25 -24.23 14.09
CA LYS A 52 -24.51 -25.39 14.95
C LYS A 52 -24.33 -25.06 16.43
N LEU A 53 -23.37 -24.20 16.77
CA LEU A 53 -23.11 -23.79 18.14
C LEU A 53 -24.16 -22.79 18.65
N PHE A 54 -24.60 -21.85 17.82
CA PHE A 54 -25.68 -20.92 18.19
C PHE A 54 -27.00 -21.65 18.47
N GLU A 55 -27.34 -22.65 17.67
CA GLU A 55 -28.53 -23.48 17.84
C GLU A 55 -28.49 -24.27 19.17
N LYS A 56 -27.29 -24.63 19.66
CA LYS A 56 -27.10 -25.48 20.84
C LYS A 56 -26.88 -24.74 22.16
N TYR A 57 -26.18 -23.60 22.14
CA TYR A 57 -25.72 -22.88 23.33
C TYR A 57 -26.30 -21.48 23.39
N PRO A 58 -27.26 -21.16 24.27
CA PRO A 58 -27.94 -19.87 24.28
C PRO A 58 -27.07 -18.69 24.74
N THR A 59 -25.96 -18.93 25.45
CA THR A 59 -25.05 -17.84 25.88
C THR A 59 -23.86 -17.65 24.94
N TYR A 60 -23.78 -18.38 23.82
CA TYR A 60 -22.63 -18.33 22.92
C TYR A 60 -22.65 -17.09 22.03
N THR A 61 -21.72 -16.16 22.25
CA THR A 61 -21.43 -15.03 21.37
C THR A 61 -20.10 -15.27 20.64
N PHE A 62 -19.97 -14.75 19.42
CA PHE A 62 -18.80 -14.98 18.55
C PHE A 62 -18.36 -13.66 17.91
N SER A 63 -17.07 -13.35 17.96
CA SER A 63 -16.49 -12.17 17.31
C SER A 63 -15.63 -12.60 16.12
N PHE A 64 -15.93 -12.07 14.94
CA PHE A 64 -15.23 -12.40 13.71
C PHE A 64 -14.74 -11.15 12.98
N GLU A 65 -13.44 -11.13 12.74
CA GLU A 65 -12.67 -10.00 12.25
C GLU A 65 -12.62 -9.91 10.71
N GLY A 66 -12.33 -8.72 10.19
CA GLY A 66 -11.97 -8.51 8.78
C GLY A 66 -13.15 -8.47 7.81
N THR A 67 -13.55 -7.27 7.41
CA THR A 67 -14.71 -7.02 6.52
C THR A 67 -14.59 -7.72 5.16
N TYR A 68 -13.40 -7.85 4.61
CA TYR A 68 -13.18 -8.52 3.32
C TYR A 68 -13.73 -9.94 3.32
N ARG A 69 -13.65 -10.67 4.45
CA ARG A 69 -14.27 -12.00 4.54
C ARG A 69 -15.79 -11.95 4.48
N TYR A 70 -16.42 -10.90 5.00
CA TYR A 70 -17.86 -10.71 4.91
C TYR A 70 -18.30 -10.38 3.48
N GLU A 71 -17.53 -9.57 2.74
CA GLU A 71 -17.79 -9.35 1.30
C GLU A 71 -17.69 -10.66 0.52
N LEU A 72 -16.69 -11.50 0.81
CA LEU A 72 -16.56 -12.83 0.20
C LEU A 72 -17.68 -13.79 0.61
N MET A 73 -18.17 -13.71 1.84
CA MET A 73 -19.36 -14.46 2.27
C MET A 73 -20.60 -14.02 1.51
N GLN A 74 -20.78 -12.71 1.32
CA GLN A 74 -21.90 -12.16 0.57
C GLN A 74 -21.85 -12.57 -0.91
N GLU A 75 -20.65 -12.51 -1.51
CA GLU A 75 -20.43 -12.83 -2.92
C GLU A 75 -20.62 -14.33 -3.20
N TYR A 76 -19.94 -15.21 -2.47
CA TYR A 76 -19.90 -16.66 -2.79
C TYR A 76 -20.93 -17.50 -2.03
N TYR A 77 -21.51 -17.00 -0.94
CA TYR A 77 -22.45 -17.75 -0.10
C TYR A 77 -23.67 -16.90 0.32
N PRO A 78 -24.40 -16.26 -0.62
CA PRO A 78 -25.45 -15.29 -0.29
C PRO A 78 -26.55 -15.84 0.63
N GLU A 79 -26.97 -17.10 0.45
CA GLU A 79 -27.98 -17.72 1.34
C GLU A 79 -27.47 -17.90 2.79
N LEU A 80 -26.21 -18.34 2.96
CA LEU A 80 -25.60 -18.49 4.28
C LEU A 80 -25.30 -17.13 4.91
N PHE A 81 -24.97 -16.12 4.09
CA PHE A 81 -24.77 -14.75 4.53
C PHE A 81 -26.06 -14.15 5.11
N GLU A 82 -27.22 -14.38 4.48
CA GLU A 82 -28.50 -13.94 5.04
C GLU A 82 -28.83 -14.65 6.36
N LYS A 83 -28.52 -15.95 6.50
CA LYS A 83 -28.63 -16.65 7.81
C LYS A 83 -27.68 -16.06 8.85
N MET A 84 -26.45 -15.72 8.48
CA MET A 84 -25.48 -15.07 9.38
C MET A 84 -26.00 -13.71 9.87
N LYS A 85 -26.64 -12.91 9.00
CA LYS A 85 -27.26 -11.63 9.36
C LYS A 85 -28.31 -11.77 10.46
N GLU A 86 -29.03 -12.89 10.54
CA GLU A 86 -29.97 -13.15 11.63
C GLU A 86 -29.25 -13.23 12.99
N TYR A 87 -28.09 -13.89 13.05
CA TYR A 87 -27.28 -13.96 14.26
C TYR A 87 -26.61 -12.63 14.62
N VAL A 88 -26.26 -11.81 13.63
CA VAL A 88 -25.78 -10.43 13.87
C VAL A 88 -26.88 -9.58 14.50
N ARG A 89 -28.11 -9.62 13.94
CA ARG A 89 -29.27 -8.91 14.52
C ARG A 89 -29.59 -9.38 15.94
N ALA A 90 -29.40 -10.68 16.21
CA ALA A 90 -29.60 -11.27 17.54
C ALA A 90 -28.47 -10.98 18.55
N GLY A 91 -27.40 -10.28 18.15
CA GLY A 91 -26.24 -10.01 19.01
C GLY A 91 -25.43 -11.26 19.37
N ARG A 92 -25.54 -12.31 18.55
CA ARG A 92 -24.84 -13.60 18.75
C ARG A 92 -23.57 -13.69 17.90
N TRP A 93 -23.58 -13.05 16.73
CA TRP A 93 -22.40 -12.84 15.89
C TRP A 93 -22.05 -11.35 15.90
N ASN A 94 -20.83 -11.02 16.30
CA ASN A 94 -20.32 -9.66 16.43
C ASN A 94 -19.27 -9.39 15.35
N VAL A 95 -19.44 -8.28 14.63
CA VAL A 95 -18.37 -7.73 13.78
C VAL A 95 -17.22 -7.24 14.67
N CYS A 96 -15.98 -7.35 14.20
CA CYS A 96 -14.79 -7.10 15.01
C CYS A 96 -13.66 -6.48 14.18
N GLY A 97 -12.84 -5.62 14.81
CA GLY A 97 -11.57 -5.10 14.31
C GLY A 97 -11.63 -3.87 13.41
N SER A 98 -12.80 -3.39 13.00
CA SER A 98 -13.03 -2.19 12.17
C SER A 98 -12.39 -2.16 10.77
N ALA A 99 -11.38 -2.97 10.50
CA ALA A 99 -10.61 -2.96 9.26
C ALA A 99 -11.30 -3.73 8.13
N TYR A 100 -11.04 -3.28 6.90
CA TYR A 100 -11.40 -4.02 5.70
C TYR A 100 -10.59 -5.33 5.61
N GLU A 101 -9.28 -5.25 5.78
CA GLU A 101 -8.36 -6.39 5.89
C GLU A 101 -7.54 -6.30 7.19
N ASN A 102 -7.33 -7.42 7.87
CA ASN A 102 -6.54 -7.51 9.10
C ASN A 102 -5.04 -7.57 8.75
N GLY A 103 -4.55 -6.42 8.27
CA GLY A 103 -3.25 -6.27 7.64
C GLY A 103 -2.08 -6.00 8.58
N ASP A 104 -0.89 -5.97 7.97
CA ASP A 104 0.28 -5.36 8.59
C ASP A 104 0.03 -3.86 8.84
N VAL A 105 0.61 -3.32 9.90
CA VAL A 105 0.44 -1.91 10.30
C VAL A 105 1.75 -1.14 10.36
N ASN A 106 2.85 -1.74 9.88
CA ASN A 106 4.18 -1.13 9.91
C ASN A 106 4.62 -0.63 8.53
N ILE A 107 4.26 -1.36 7.48
CA ILE A 107 4.61 -1.09 6.07
C ILE A 107 3.57 -0.17 5.42
N PRO A 108 2.24 -0.42 5.52
CA PRO A 108 1.26 0.48 4.91
C PRO A 108 1.39 1.91 5.39
N SER A 109 1.12 2.85 4.50
CA SER A 109 1.04 4.26 4.86
C SER A 109 -0.11 4.50 5.86
N PRO A 110 -0.01 5.52 6.71
CA PRO A 110 -1.12 5.90 7.58
C PRO A 110 -2.43 6.19 6.84
N GLU A 111 -2.37 6.75 5.62
CA GLU A 111 -3.58 6.96 4.82
C GLU A 111 -4.21 5.63 4.38
N ALA A 112 -3.41 4.63 3.98
CA ALA A 112 -3.92 3.29 3.70
C ALA A 112 -4.57 2.64 4.94
N LEU A 113 -4.03 2.86 6.13
CA LEU A 113 -4.65 2.40 7.38
C LEU A 113 -5.98 3.12 7.66
N PHE A 114 -6.07 4.44 7.43
CA PHE A 114 -7.34 5.16 7.50
C PHE A 114 -8.36 4.62 6.49
N ARG A 115 -7.95 4.33 5.25
CA ARG A 115 -8.84 3.71 4.23
C ARG A 115 -9.29 2.33 4.64
N ASN A 116 -8.38 1.53 5.20
CA ASN A 116 -8.69 0.19 5.67
C ASN A 116 -9.80 0.24 6.73
N ILE A 117 -9.72 1.16 7.69
CA ILE A 117 -10.75 1.36 8.73
C ILE A 117 -12.04 1.93 8.14
N LEU A 118 -11.94 2.96 7.29
CA LEU A 118 -13.08 3.61 6.66
C LEU A 118 -13.91 2.61 5.86
N PHE A 119 -13.29 1.82 4.98
CA PHE A 119 -14.00 0.83 4.18
C PHE A 119 -14.58 -0.30 5.02
N GLY A 120 -13.87 -0.73 6.07
CA GLY A 120 -14.34 -1.80 6.94
C GLY A 120 -15.60 -1.40 7.70
N ASN A 121 -15.53 -0.35 8.51
CA ASN A 121 -16.69 0.11 9.28
C ASN A 121 -17.82 0.64 8.40
N SER A 122 -17.54 1.34 7.28
CA SER A 122 -18.60 1.79 6.37
C SER A 122 -19.40 0.62 5.81
N TYR A 123 -18.75 -0.52 5.50
CA TYR A 123 -19.46 -1.72 5.06
C TYR A 123 -20.30 -2.30 6.20
N PHE A 124 -19.75 -2.40 7.42
CA PHE A 124 -20.51 -2.92 8.57
C PHE A 124 -21.73 -2.05 8.89
N ASP A 125 -21.59 -0.72 8.86
CA ASP A 125 -22.69 0.22 9.06
C ASP A 125 -23.78 0.04 8.00
N LYS A 126 -23.39 0.03 6.71
CA LYS A 126 -24.33 -0.10 5.57
C LYS A 126 -25.03 -1.47 5.53
N THR A 127 -24.31 -2.54 5.90
CA THR A 127 -24.79 -3.91 5.71
C THR A 127 -25.53 -4.47 6.93
N PHE A 128 -25.08 -4.12 8.13
CA PHE A 128 -25.57 -4.69 9.39
C PHE A 128 -26.16 -3.66 10.35
N GLY A 129 -25.92 -2.36 10.16
CA GLY A 129 -26.27 -1.33 11.15
C GLY A 129 -25.51 -1.52 12.47
N LYS A 130 -24.30 -2.07 12.39
CA LYS A 130 -23.40 -2.38 13.50
C LYS A 130 -22.00 -1.95 13.09
N ARG A 131 -21.18 -1.58 14.07
CA ARG A 131 -19.77 -1.24 13.86
C ARG A 131 -18.92 -1.82 14.98
N SER A 132 -17.64 -1.99 14.68
CA SER A 132 -16.63 -2.30 15.70
C SER A 132 -16.04 -1.00 16.23
N ALA A 133 -15.63 -1.01 17.50
CA ALA A 133 -14.97 0.13 18.13
C ALA A 133 -13.46 -0.07 18.35
N ASP A 134 -12.88 -1.14 17.81
CA ASP A 134 -11.48 -1.51 18.03
C ASP A 134 -10.73 -1.84 16.73
N ILE A 135 -9.40 -1.84 16.83
CA ILE A 135 -8.54 -2.61 15.93
C ILE A 135 -8.19 -3.92 16.62
N TYR A 136 -8.50 -5.02 15.94
CA TYR A 136 -8.29 -6.36 16.46
C TYR A 136 -7.28 -7.08 15.58
N LEU A 137 -6.05 -7.25 16.09
CA LEU A 137 -4.92 -7.82 15.36
C LEU A 137 -4.22 -8.88 16.20
N PRO A 138 -4.81 -10.08 16.35
CA PRO A 138 -4.28 -11.12 17.21
C PRO A 138 -2.95 -11.68 16.69
N ASP A 139 -2.69 -11.63 15.37
CA ASP A 139 -1.51 -12.26 14.77
C ASP A 139 -0.57 -11.36 13.96
N CYS A 140 -0.84 -10.05 13.87
CA CYS A 140 0.04 -9.11 13.15
C CYS A 140 1.41 -8.92 13.84
N PHE A 141 2.47 -8.82 13.05
CA PHE A 141 3.88 -8.89 13.48
C PHE A 141 4.42 -7.58 14.08
N GLY A 142 3.85 -7.16 15.21
CA GLY A 142 4.25 -5.95 15.94
C GLY A 142 3.54 -4.69 15.45
N PHE A 143 3.58 -3.63 16.26
CA PHE A 143 2.73 -2.46 16.07
C PHE A 143 3.50 -1.15 16.30
N GLY A 144 3.53 -0.28 15.29
CA GLY A 144 4.22 1.02 15.34
C GLY A 144 3.54 2.04 16.25
N TRP A 145 4.33 2.99 16.78
CA TRP A 145 3.86 3.98 17.77
C TRP A 145 2.84 5.01 17.23
N ALA A 146 2.69 5.15 15.91
CA ALA A 146 1.67 6.02 15.32
C ALA A 146 0.26 5.38 15.32
N LEU A 147 0.13 4.08 15.55
CA LEU A 147 -1.15 3.38 15.43
C LEU A 147 -2.24 3.89 16.40
N PRO A 148 -1.94 4.27 17.67
CA PRO A 148 -2.96 4.86 18.54
C PRO A 148 -3.51 6.19 18.03
N SER A 149 -2.66 7.04 17.46
CA SER A 149 -3.07 8.30 16.83
C SER A 149 -4.01 8.03 15.65
N ILE A 150 -3.73 7.00 14.85
CA ILE A 150 -4.60 6.55 13.76
C ILE A 150 -5.95 6.07 14.29
N MET A 151 -5.96 5.20 15.31
CA MET A 151 -7.19 4.64 15.88
C MET A 151 -8.05 5.73 16.50
N HIS A 152 -7.46 6.61 17.32
CA HIS A 152 -8.16 7.73 17.92
C HIS A 152 -8.75 8.66 16.85
N HIS A 153 -7.96 9.05 15.86
CA HIS A 153 -8.42 9.91 14.77
C HIS A 153 -9.46 9.22 13.86
N ALA A 154 -9.52 7.89 13.85
CA ALA A 154 -10.56 7.10 13.18
C ALA A 154 -11.80 6.82 14.04
N ASN A 155 -11.93 7.52 15.19
CA ASN A 155 -13.05 7.38 16.12
C ASN A 155 -13.18 5.96 16.71
N LEU A 156 -12.04 5.30 16.94
CA LEU A 156 -11.98 3.98 17.59
C LEU A 156 -11.57 4.13 19.06
N MET A 157 -12.07 3.21 19.88
CA MET A 157 -11.88 3.20 21.34
C MET A 157 -10.74 2.28 21.79
N GLY A 158 -10.48 1.19 21.06
CA GLY A 158 -9.71 0.06 21.57
C GLY A 158 -8.72 -0.60 20.61
N PHE A 159 -7.77 -1.34 21.19
CA PHE A 159 -6.82 -2.19 20.47
C PHE A 159 -6.61 -3.53 21.16
N THR A 160 -6.76 -4.63 20.42
CA THR A 160 -6.57 -5.98 20.95
C THR A 160 -5.48 -6.75 20.19
N THR A 161 -4.55 -7.38 20.93
CA THR A 161 -3.60 -8.34 20.34
C THR A 161 -3.14 -9.41 21.33
N GLN A 162 -2.78 -10.60 20.84
CA GLN A 162 -2.00 -11.59 21.60
C GLN A 162 -0.54 -11.69 21.16
N LYS A 163 -0.15 -11.07 20.04
CA LYS A 163 1.13 -11.34 19.39
C LYS A 163 2.35 -11.01 20.23
N LEU A 164 2.24 -10.09 21.20
CA LEU A 164 3.35 -9.73 22.08
C LEU A 164 3.88 -10.92 22.91
N ALA A 165 3.06 -11.93 23.16
CA ALA A 165 3.45 -13.18 23.83
C ALA A 165 4.50 -13.99 23.03
N TRP A 166 4.61 -13.74 21.71
CA TRP A 166 5.62 -14.36 20.83
C TRP A 166 7.00 -13.68 20.88
N GLY A 167 7.16 -12.67 21.73
CA GLY A 167 8.45 -12.00 21.96
C GLY A 167 8.47 -10.55 21.49
N SER A 168 7.74 -9.69 22.20
CA SER A 168 7.88 -8.23 22.10
C SER A 168 9.30 -7.76 22.48
N ALA A 169 9.82 -6.76 21.77
CA ALA A 169 11.10 -6.12 22.09
C ALA A 169 11.11 -5.49 23.50
N TYR A 170 9.94 -5.09 23.99
CA TYR A 170 9.75 -4.41 25.28
C TYR A 170 9.02 -5.27 26.33
N GLY A 171 8.63 -6.50 25.98
CA GLY A 171 7.76 -7.33 26.80
C GLY A 171 6.28 -6.92 26.70
N ILE A 172 5.46 -7.43 27.61
CA ILE A 172 4.02 -7.12 27.69
C ILE A 172 3.84 -6.03 28.77
N PRO A 173 3.41 -4.82 28.41
CA PRO A 173 3.40 -3.69 29.34
C PRO A 173 2.29 -3.77 30.41
N PHE A 174 1.15 -4.37 30.08
CA PHE A 174 0.01 -4.54 30.98
C PHE A 174 -0.95 -5.61 30.45
N ASP A 175 -1.97 -5.98 31.23
CA ASP A 175 -3.12 -6.76 30.74
C ASP A 175 -4.09 -5.87 29.96
N ILE A 176 -4.66 -4.88 30.66
CA ILE A 176 -5.56 -3.85 30.14
C ILE A 176 -5.01 -2.49 30.56
N GLY A 177 -5.02 -1.53 29.64
CA GLY A 177 -4.47 -0.20 29.87
C GLY A 177 -4.81 0.76 28.75
N LYS A 178 -3.99 1.81 28.62
CA LYS A 178 -4.07 2.82 27.57
C LYS A 178 -2.80 2.82 26.74
N TRP A 179 -2.93 2.83 25.43
CA TRP A 179 -1.81 2.99 24.51
C TRP A 179 -1.85 4.40 23.91
N GLN A 180 -0.77 5.15 24.13
CA GLN A 180 -0.64 6.55 23.71
C GLN A 180 0.17 6.66 22.42
N GLY A 181 -0.36 7.41 21.47
CA GLY A 181 0.25 7.70 20.18
C GLY A 181 1.27 8.84 20.22
N VAL A 182 1.81 9.16 19.03
CA VAL A 182 2.86 10.18 18.85
C VAL A 182 2.37 11.60 19.11
N ASP A 183 1.09 11.85 18.90
CA ASP A 183 0.37 13.12 19.14
C ASP A 183 -0.09 13.29 20.59
N GLY A 184 0.07 12.25 21.42
CA GLY A 184 -0.38 12.23 22.81
C GLY A 184 -1.79 11.69 23.02
N GLU A 185 -2.53 11.40 21.95
CA GLU A 185 -3.87 10.80 22.05
C GLU A 185 -3.79 9.33 22.48
N GLN A 186 -4.84 8.85 23.15
CA GLN A 186 -4.88 7.54 23.79
C GLN A 186 -6.08 6.71 23.32
N VAL A 187 -5.86 5.40 23.19
CA VAL A 187 -6.93 4.40 23.10
C VAL A 187 -6.78 3.38 24.23
N TYR A 188 -7.85 2.66 24.57
CA TYR A 188 -7.75 1.50 25.44
C TYR A 188 -7.06 0.34 24.72
N ALA A 189 -6.43 -0.56 25.47
CA ALA A 189 -5.77 -1.72 24.88
C ALA A 189 -5.85 -2.96 25.77
N SER A 190 -6.03 -4.12 25.14
CA SER A 190 -5.82 -5.44 25.76
C SER A 190 -4.73 -6.19 25.01
N VAL A 191 -3.61 -6.44 25.67
CA VAL A 191 -2.38 -6.96 25.02
C VAL A 191 -1.86 -8.25 25.65
N ASN A 192 -2.62 -8.84 26.58
CA ASN A 192 -2.35 -10.14 27.20
C ASN A 192 -3.58 -11.07 27.28
N PRO A 193 -4.35 -11.25 26.20
CA PRO A 193 -5.60 -12.01 26.22
C PRO A 193 -5.42 -13.54 26.20
N HIS A 194 -4.18 -14.05 26.22
CA HIS A 194 -3.82 -15.44 25.90
C HIS A 194 -4.06 -15.80 24.43
N ASP A 195 -3.61 -16.99 24.01
CA ASP A 195 -3.71 -17.51 22.64
C ASP A 195 -5.17 -17.66 22.15
N TYR A 196 -5.45 -17.22 20.92
CA TYR A 196 -6.76 -17.37 20.26
C TYR A 196 -7.11 -18.82 19.88
N TYR A 197 -6.13 -19.73 19.83
CA TYR A 197 -6.36 -21.18 19.67
C TYR A 197 -6.82 -21.89 20.95
N PHE A 198 -6.94 -21.16 22.06
CA PHE A 198 -7.08 -21.78 23.35
C PHE A 198 -8.48 -22.39 23.56
N THR A 199 -8.52 -23.62 24.06
CA THR A 199 -9.74 -24.29 24.52
C THR A 199 -9.82 -24.19 26.03
N LEU A 200 -10.72 -23.37 26.55
CA LEU A 200 -10.86 -23.15 27.99
C LEU A 200 -11.29 -24.43 28.72
N LYS A 201 -10.64 -24.67 29.86
CA LYS A 201 -10.97 -25.73 30.83
C LYS A 201 -11.01 -25.21 32.26
N LYS A 202 -10.54 -23.98 32.48
CA LYS A 202 -10.44 -23.27 33.75
C LYS A 202 -10.56 -21.77 33.48
N LEU A 203 -11.10 -21.02 34.43
CA LEU A 203 -11.16 -19.55 34.41
C LEU A 203 -10.93 -18.99 35.82
N ARG A 204 -11.90 -19.17 36.71
CA ARG A 204 -11.86 -18.60 38.07
C ARG A 204 -10.72 -19.10 38.94
N ASP A 205 -10.32 -20.36 38.74
CA ASP A 205 -9.24 -21.04 39.47
C ASP A 205 -7.94 -21.14 38.64
N TRP A 206 -7.84 -20.38 37.55
CA TRP A 206 -6.67 -20.44 36.68
C TRP A 206 -5.59 -19.46 37.13
N ASP A 207 -4.41 -19.97 37.47
CA ASP A 207 -3.27 -19.15 37.90
C ASP A 207 -2.95 -17.98 36.95
N PHE A 208 -3.11 -18.17 35.63
CA PHE A 208 -2.91 -17.08 34.67
C PHE A 208 -3.89 -15.92 34.92
N VAL A 209 -5.19 -16.21 35.03
CA VAL A 209 -6.24 -15.21 35.31
C VAL A 209 -6.06 -14.59 36.70
N LEU A 210 -5.78 -15.40 37.72
CA LEU A 210 -5.55 -14.91 39.08
C LEU A 210 -4.32 -13.98 39.15
N ASN A 211 -3.25 -14.29 38.42
CA ASN A 211 -2.10 -13.42 38.30
C ASN A 211 -2.45 -12.12 37.59
N LYS A 212 -3.27 -12.15 36.53
CA LYS A 212 -3.75 -10.93 35.86
C LYS A 212 -4.52 -10.03 36.82
N PHE A 213 -5.47 -10.58 37.59
CA PHE A 213 -6.16 -9.80 38.63
C PHE A 213 -5.19 -9.19 39.65
N LYS A 214 -4.20 -9.97 40.12
CA LYS A 214 -3.20 -9.47 41.06
C LYS A 214 -2.33 -8.35 40.48
N GLU A 215 -1.99 -8.42 39.20
CA GLU A 215 -1.27 -7.35 38.52
C GLU A 215 -2.17 -6.10 38.33
N ASN A 216 -3.44 -6.31 38.00
CA ASN A 216 -4.43 -5.25 37.78
C ASN A 216 -4.82 -4.53 39.09
N GLU A 217 -4.68 -5.17 40.26
CA GLU A 217 -4.87 -4.54 41.58
C GLU A 217 -3.96 -3.31 41.80
N LYS A 218 -2.81 -3.22 41.10
CA LYS A 218 -1.93 -2.03 41.15
C LYS A 218 -2.59 -0.76 40.60
N TYR A 219 -3.66 -0.93 39.82
CA TYR A 219 -4.38 0.12 39.09
C TYR A 219 -5.84 0.22 39.51
N ASP A 220 -6.22 -0.40 40.64
CA ASP A 220 -7.62 -0.54 41.08
C ASP A 220 -8.54 -1.16 40.00
N LEU A 221 -8.00 -2.07 39.18
CA LEU A 221 -8.72 -2.71 38.08
C LEU A 221 -9.12 -4.14 38.44
N ASP A 222 -10.43 -4.36 38.55
CA ASP A 222 -11.03 -5.67 38.89
C ASP A 222 -11.42 -6.50 37.66
N TRP A 223 -11.03 -6.08 36.45
CA TRP A 223 -11.43 -6.71 35.19
C TRP A 223 -10.24 -7.36 34.48
N THR A 224 -10.51 -8.40 33.70
CA THR A 224 -9.53 -9.03 32.81
C THR A 224 -10.21 -9.60 31.56
N TYR A 225 -9.42 -9.89 30.54
CA TYR A 225 -9.88 -10.26 29.21
C TYR A 225 -9.18 -11.54 28.73
N ILE A 226 -9.91 -12.50 28.16
CA ILE A 226 -9.37 -13.82 27.76
C ILE A 226 -9.98 -14.29 26.44
N PHE A 227 -9.13 -14.73 25.50
CA PHE A 227 -9.55 -15.41 24.29
C PHE A 227 -9.90 -16.88 24.50
N HIS A 228 -10.82 -17.38 23.68
CA HIS A 228 -10.94 -18.79 23.37
C HIS A 228 -11.45 -18.99 21.95
N GLY A 229 -10.92 -19.98 21.24
CA GLY A 229 -11.23 -20.04 19.82
C GLY A 229 -10.50 -21.12 19.05
N ILE A 230 -10.44 -20.86 17.75
CA ILE A 230 -9.67 -21.56 16.74
C ILE A 230 -9.00 -20.49 15.88
N GLY A 231 -7.96 -20.83 15.12
CA GLY A 231 -7.37 -19.82 14.26
C GLY A 231 -6.72 -20.37 13.01
N ASP A 232 -5.96 -19.48 12.37
CA ASP A 232 -5.36 -19.47 11.04
C ASP A 232 -6.35 -19.78 9.89
N ARG A 233 -7.23 -20.77 10.05
CA ARG A 233 -8.16 -21.30 9.03
C ARG A 233 -9.63 -20.99 9.31
N GLY A 234 -9.93 -20.07 10.21
CA GLY A 234 -11.30 -19.79 10.63
C GLY A 234 -11.99 -21.02 11.23
N GLY A 235 -13.31 -21.12 11.03
CA GLY A 235 -14.16 -22.14 11.63
C GLY A 235 -14.87 -21.64 12.89
N ALA A 236 -15.24 -22.57 13.77
CA ALA A 236 -15.84 -22.24 15.06
C ALA A 236 -14.94 -22.70 16.23
N PRO A 237 -14.98 -22.01 17.39
CA PRO A 237 -14.39 -22.50 18.63
C PRO A 237 -14.84 -23.94 18.91
N LYS A 238 -13.95 -24.77 19.45
CA LYS A 238 -14.31 -26.15 19.83
C LYS A 238 -15.51 -26.13 20.78
N GLU A 239 -16.49 -26.99 20.52
CA GLU A 239 -17.70 -27.11 21.36
C GLU A 239 -17.39 -27.20 22.87
N ALA A 240 -16.30 -27.90 23.23
CA ALA A 240 -15.85 -28.03 24.62
C ALA A 240 -15.59 -26.69 25.31
N THR A 241 -15.02 -25.69 24.62
CA THR A 241 -14.78 -24.37 25.23
C THR A 241 -16.08 -23.58 25.37
N VAL A 242 -16.99 -23.67 24.39
CA VAL A 242 -18.30 -23.01 24.44
C VAL A 242 -19.15 -23.57 25.58
N ALA A 243 -19.23 -24.89 25.68
CA ALA A 243 -19.93 -25.57 26.76
C ALA A 243 -19.34 -25.23 28.14
N PHE A 244 -18.00 -25.10 28.22
CA PHE A 244 -17.31 -24.72 29.45
C PHE A 244 -17.66 -23.28 29.87
N VAL A 245 -17.63 -22.31 28.96
CA VAL A 245 -17.99 -20.91 29.26
C VAL A 245 -19.46 -20.81 29.70
N GLU A 246 -20.38 -21.50 29.02
CA GLU A 246 -21.80 -21.58 29.42
C GLU A 246 -21.96 -22.13 30.86
N GLN A 247 -21.15 -23.12 31.26
CA GLN A 247 -21.15 -23.63 32.63
C GLN A 247 -20.57 -22.63 33.63
N GLU A 248 -19.53 -21.89 33.26
CA GLU A 248 -18.92 -20.86 34.09
C GLU A 248 -19.86 -19.66 34.29
N ILE A 249 -20.64 -19.26 33.28
CA ILE A 249 -21.64 -18.20 33.38
C ILE A 249 -22.76 -18.58 34.36
N LYS A 250 -23.20 -19.85 34.35
CA LYS A 250 -24.23 -20.36 35.30
C LYS A 250 -23.81 -20.22 36.78
N LYS A 251 -22.52 -20.06 37.06
CA LYS A 251 -21.97 -19.88 38.42
C LYS A 251 -21.87 -18.41 38.85
N ASN A 252 -22.16 -17.44 37.99
CA ASN A 252 -22.01 -16.00 38.28
C ASN A 252 -22.77 -15.57 39.54
N ASN A 253 -23.99 -16.09 39.76
CA ASN A 253 -24.82 -15.74 40.92
C ASN A 253 -24.23 -16.20 42.26
N SER A 254 -23.38 -17.23 42.26
CA SER A 254 -22.77 -17.82 43.46
C SER A 254 -21.26 -17.59 43.57
N SER A 255 -20.71 -16.62 42.82
CA SER A 255 -19.28 -16.31 42.78
C SER A 255 -19.03 -14.80 42.88
N ASP A 256 -17.90 -14.43 43.50
CA ASP A 256 -17.37 -13.05 43.53
C ASP A 256 -16.65 -12.67 42.23
N ILE A 257 -16.47 -13.64 41.32
CA ILE A 257 -15.96 -13.43 39.95
C ILE A 257 -17.08 -13.71 38.96
N GLU A 258 -17.44 -12.69 38.20
CA GLU A 258 -18.36 -12.75 37.07
C GLU A 258 -17.63 -13.14 35.79
N VAL A 259 -18.18 -14.09 35.03
CA VAL A 259 -17.70 -14.45 33.69
C VAL A 259 -18.71 -13.95 32.67
N VAL A 260 -18.23 -13.23 31.66
CA VAL A 260 -19.05 -12.63 30.59
C VAL A 260 -18.62 -13.24 29.26
N ALA A 261 -19.57 -13.73 28.46
CA ALA A 261 -19.32 -14.07 27.06
C ALA A 261 -19.50 -12.79 26.22
N ALA A 262 -18.39 -12.18 25.84
CA ALA A 262 -18.36 -10.79 25.38
C ALA A 262 -18.03 -10.66 23.88
N SER A 263 -18.43 -9.55 23.26
CA SER A 263 -17.80 -9.13 21.99
C SER A 263 -16.34 -8.71 22.24
N ALA A 264 -15.55 -8.68 21.18
CA ALA A 264 -14.13 -8.34 21.29
C ALA A 264 -13.87 -6.93 21.87
N ASP A 265 -14.76 -5.99 21.58
CA ASP A 265 -14.69 -4.58 21.95
C ASP A 265 -15.57 -4.19 23.15
N GLU A 266 -16.39 -5.11 23.69
CA GLU A 266 -17.32 -4.84 24.80
C GLU A 266 -16.61 -4.26 26.02
N ILE A 267 -15.40 -4.74 26.32
CA ILE A 267 -14.62 -4.24 27.45
C ILE A 267 -14.29 -2.74 27.34
N TYR A 268 -14.13 -2.21 26.12
CA TYR A 268 -13.79 -0.81 25.91
C TYR A 268 -15.01 0.08 26.11
N HIS A 269 -16.17 -0.35 25.62
CA HIS A 269 -17.44 0.29 25.94
C HIS A 269 -17.70 0.28 27.44
N ASP A 270 -17.51 -0.87 28.09
CA ASP A 270 -17.72 -1.01 29.52
C ASP A 270 -16.75 -0.13 30.34
N ILE A 271 -15.48 -0.01 29.94
CA ILE A 271 -14.54 0.92 30.58
C ILE A 271 -15.02 2.36 30.37
N ASP A 272 -15.42 2.73 29.15
CA ASP A 272 -15.79 4.11 28.85
C ASP A 272 -17.07 4.54 29.58
N GLU A 273 -18.06 3.65 29.67
CA GLU A 273 -19.37 3.92 30.25
C GLU A 273 -19.42 3.73 31.77
N GLN A 274 -18.69 2.75 32.32
CA GLN A 274 -18.82 2.35 33.73
C GLN A 274 -17.71 2.93 34.62
N PHE A 275 -16.56 3.34 34.09
CA PHE A 275 -15.48 3.90 34.91
C PHE A 275 -15.61 5.41 35.05
N THR A 276 -15.38 5.91 36.26
CA THR A 276 -15.14 7.33 36.51
C THR A 276 -13.84 7.80 35.87
N GLN A 277 -13.68 9.11 35.64
CA GLN A 277 -12.41 9.65 35.12
C GLN A 277 -11.22 9.28 36.03
N GLU A 278 -11.39 9.31 37.36
CA GLU A 278 -10.33 8.90 38.30
C GLU A 278 -9.89 7.44 38.08
N GLN A 279 -10.83 6.53 37.81
CA GLN A 279 -10.49 5.14 37.48
C GLN A 279 -9.81 5.02 36.12
N LYS A 280 -10.27 5.76 35.10
CA LYS A 280 -9.64 5.81 33.77
C LYS A 280 -8.20 6.35 33.85
N ASP A 281 -7.94 7.31 34.73
CA ASP A 281 -6.61 7.92 34.93
C ASP A 281 -5.63 6.99 35.65
N LYS A 282 -6.13 6.04 36.46
CA LYS A 282 -5.30 5.02 37.13
C LYS A 282 -4.83 3.90 36.21
N LEU A 283 -5.46 3.70 35.05
CA LEU A 283 -5.07 2.67 34.09
C LEU A 283 -3.61 2.88 33.63
N PRO A 284 -2.83 1.80 33.45
CA PRO A 284 -1.45 1.93 32.99
C PRO A 284 -1.39 2.51 31.59
N VAL A 285 -0.41 3.39 31.35
CA VAL A 285 -0.18 4.02 30.04
C VAL A 285 1.12 3.48 29.43
N TRP A 286 1.05 2.99 28.19
CA TRP A 286 2.22 2.72 27.36
C TRP A 286 2.35 3.82 26.30
N ASN A 287 3.51 4.46 26.20
CA ASN A 287 3.75 5.61 25.32
C ASN A 287 4.91 5.35 24.35
N ASN A 288 4.98 4.12 23.83
CA ASN A 288 6.00 3.70 22.89
C ASN A 288 5.40 2.69 21.88
N GLU A 289 6.20 2.22 20.93
CA GLU A 289 5.83 1.14 20.01
C GLU A 289 5.70 -0.23 20.71
N LEU A 290 5.02 -1.16 20.05
CA LEU A 290 4.82 -2.55 20.47
C LEU A 290 5.40 -3.51 19.41
N VAL A 291 6.64 -3.28 18.99
CA VAL A 291 7.32 -4.07 17.96
C VAL A 291 7.87 -5.39 18.49
N MET A 292 8.04 -6.36 17.58
CA MET A 292 8.58 -7.68 17.91
C MET A 292 10.10 -7.64 18.02
N GLN A 293 10.66 -8.47 18.90
CA GLN A 293 12.11 -8.67 19.01
C GLN A 293 12.69 -9.32 17.76
N ASN A 294 11.99 -10.30 17.18
CA ASN A 294 12.52 -11.06 16.04
C ASN A 294 11.44 -11.57 15.07
N HIS A 295 10.29 -12.06 15.54
CA HIS A 295 9.25 -12.62 14.67
C HIS A 295 8.43 -11.53 13.96
N ALA A 296 9.12 -10.72 13.15
CA ALA A 296 8.62 -9.61 12.33
C ALA A 296 9.73 -9.04 11.43
N VAL A 297 10.97 -9.05 11.93
CA VAL A 297 12.04 -8.20 11.40
C VAL A 297 12.48 -8.56 9.98
N GLY A 298 12.40 -9.83 9.60
CA GLY A 298 12.64 -10.24 8.21
C GLY A 298 11.53 -9.77 7.28
N GLY A 299 10.30 -9.66 7.82
CA GLY A 299 9.10 -9.21 7.13
C GLY A 299 9.18 -7.78 6.59
N TYR A 300 10.03 -6.92 7.17
CA TYR A 300 10.25 -5.55 6.67
C TYR A 300 10.99 -5.50 5.32
N THR A 301 11.67 -6.59 4.93
CA THR A 301 12.45 -6.66 3.67
C THR A 301 11.98 -7.76 2.72
N SER A 302 11.55 -8.91 3.24
CA SER A 302 11.19 -10.09 2.47
C SER A 302 10.19 -9.79 1.34
N ARG A 303 10.39 -10.39 0.16
CA ARG A 303 9.52 -10.20 -1.04
C ARG A 303 9.47 -8.73 -1.44
N ALA A 304 10.64 -8.17 -1.71
CA ALA A 304 10.88 -6.73 -1.85
C ALA A 304 9.96 -6.01 -2.86
N ILE A 305 9.60 -6.66 -3.97
CA ILE A 305 8.76 -6.05 -5.01
C ILE A 305 7.34 -5.73 -4.53
N GLY A 306 6.76 -6.56 -3.66
CA GLY A 306 5.41 -6.32 -3.12
C GLY A 306 5.34 -5.01 -2.32
N LYS A 307 6.38 -4.72 -1.54
CA LYS A 307 6.52 -3.48 -0.77
C LYS A 307 6.69 -2.24 -1.65
N ARG A 308 7.42 -2.38 -2.77
CA ARG A 308 7.57 -1.34 -3.80
C ARG A 308 6.23 -1.02 -4.46
N TRP A 309 5.52 -2.04 -4.91
CA TRP A 309 4.22 -1.84 -5.56
C TRP A 309 3.12 -1.41 -4.60
N ASN A 310 3.19 -1.80 -3.31
CA ASN A 310 2.34 -1.22 -2.28
C ASN A 310 2.53 0.29 -2.15
N ARG A 311 3.78 0.74 -1.93
CA ARG A 311 4.09 2.18 -1.85
C ARG A 311 3.59 2.90 -3.11
N ARG A 312 3.83 2.30 -4.27
CA ARG A 312 3.41 2.93 -5.53
C ARG A 312 1.89 3.00 -5.71
N CYS A 313 1.14 1.99 -5.25
CA CYS A 313 -0.32 2.08 -5.21
C CYS A 313 -0.79 3.24 -4.32
N GLU A 314 -0.21 3.39 -3.13
CA GLU A 314 -0.56 4.46 -2.18
C GLU A 314 -0.30 5.86 -2.76
N GLU A 315 0.87 6.05 -3.40
CA GLU A 315 1.21 7.30 -4.08
C GLU A 315 0.29 7.59 -5.25
N LEU A 316 0.08 6.60 -6.13
CA LEU A 316 -0.77 6.75 -7.30
C LEU A 316 -2.20 7.08 -6.90
N ALA A 317 -2.71 6.46 -5.84
CA ALA A 317 -4.03 6.77 -5.33
C ALA A 317 -4.12 8.23 -4.83
N ASP A 318 -3.18 8.71 -4.02
CA ASP A 318 -3.17 10.10 -3.52
C ASP A 318 -3.13 11.13 -4.67
N ILE A 319 -2.24 10.95 -5.65
CA ILE A 319 -2.16 11.89 -6.78
C ILE A 319 -3.41 11.82 -7.68
N THR A 320 -4.01 10.64 -7.82
CA THR A 320 -5.23 10.42 -8.60
C THR A 320 -6.40 11.14 -7.96
N GLU A 321 -6.56 11.02 -6.64
CA GLU A 321 -7.67 11.64 -5.91
C GLU A 321 -7.57 13.16 -5.92
N ARG A 322 -6.37 13.72 -5.71
CA ARG A 322 -6.12 15.16 -5.82
C ARG A 322 -6.44 15.69 -7.21
N GLY A 323 -5.95 15.00 -8.25
CA GLY A 323 -6.22 15.34 -9.64
C GLY A 323 -7.71 15.26 -9.98
N SER A 324 -8.39 14.22 -9.48
CA SER A 324 -9.83 13.99 -9.72
C SER A 324 -10.71 15.01 -8.99
N VAL A 325 -10.34 15.43 -7.77
CA VAL A 325 -11.04 16.51 -7.06
C VAL A 325 -10.88 17.83 -7.81
N MET A 326 -9.67 18.16 -8.29
CA MET A 326 -9.43 19.35 -9.11
C MET A 326 -10.25 19.33 -10.40
N ALA A 327 -10.25 18.21 -11.12
CA ALA A 327 -11.00 18.04 -12.36
C ALA A 327 -12.52 18.14 -12.15
N SER A 328 -13.03 17.53 -11.07
CA SER A 328 -14.45 17.59 -10.69
C SER A 328 -14.88 18.99 -10.29
N TYR A 329 -14.05 19.71 -9.53
CA TYR A 329 -14.30 21.11 -9.17
C TYR A 329 -14.35 22.04 -10.39
N LEU A 330 -13.48 21.81 -11.38
CA LEU A 330 -13.45 22.56 -12.64
C LEU A 330 -14.50 22.09 -13.67
N GLY A 331 -15.26 21.02 -13.37
CA GLY A 331 -16.29 20.47 -14.26
C GLY A 331 -15.77 19.73 -15.49
N THR A 332 -14.48 19.37 -15.56
CA THR A 332 -13.87 18.71 -16.73
C THR A 332 -13.99 17.20 -16.72
N ALA A 333 -14.09 16.59 -15.54
CA ALA A 333 -14.29 15.15 -15.36
C ALA A 333 -15.00 14.88 -14.03
N ASP A 334 -15.68 13.74 -13.90
CA ASP A 334 -16.25 13.31 -12.63
C ASP A 334 -15.21 12.58 -11.76
N TYR A 335 -15.36 12.71 -10.44
CA TYR A 335 -14.59 11.89 -9.49
C TYR A 335 -15.13 10.45 -9.52
N ASN A 336 -14.37 9.52 -10.11
CA ASN A 336 -14.76 8.12 -10.28
C ASN A 336 -14.54 7.30 -8.99
N GLN A 337 -15.40 7.54 -8.00
CA GLN A 337 -15.30 6.90 -6.69
C GLN A 337 -15.35 5.37 -6.76
N GLU A 338 -16.11 4.80 -7.70
CA GLU A 338 -16.24 3.34 -7.83
C GLU A 338 -14.90 2.67 -8.19
N VAL A 339 -14.22 3.16 -9.22
CA VAL A 339 -12.92 2.60 -9.64
C VAL A 339 -11.86 2.87 -8.58
N ILE A 340 -11.79 4.09 -8.03
CA ILE A 340 -10.83 4.46 -6.99
C ILE A 340 -10.99 3.57 -5.76
N ASN A 341 -12.21 3.39 -5.25
CA ASN A 341 -12.46 2.53 -4.09
C ASN A 341 -12.17 1.06 -4.38
N ARG A 342 -12.51 0.57 -5.59
CA ARG A 342 -12.20 -0.81 -6.00
C ARG A 342 -10.69 -1.06 -6.05
N SER A 343 -9.92 -0.12 -6.60
CA SER A 343 -8.46 -0.20 -6.67
C SER A 343 -7.82 -0.12 -5.29
N TRP A 344 -8.33 0.74 -4.40
CA TRP A 344 -7.89 0.77 -3.00
C TRP A 344 -8.19 -0.54 -2.26
N LYS A 345 -9.43 -1.04 -2.32
CA LYS A 345 -9.81 -2.31 -1.68
C LYS A 345 -8.95 -3.47 -2.17
N ARG A 346 -8.67 -3.53 -3.48
CA ARG A 346 -7.77 -4.54 -4.06
C ARG A 346 -6.35 -4.42 -3.52
N ALA A 347 -5.79 -3.21 -3.44
CA ALA A 347 -4.46 -3.01 -2.86
C ALA A 347 -4.41 -3.37 -1.37
N ILE A 348 -5.41 -2.94 -0.58
CA ILE A 348 -5.51 -3.21 0.87
C ILE A 348 -5.68 -4.70 1.16
N ALA A 349 -6.37 -5.47 0.32
CA ALA A 349 -6.46 -6.92 0.48
C ALA A 349 -5.08 -7.62 0.49
N HIS A 350 -4.07 -7.02 -0.16
CA HIS A 350 -2.68 -7.51 -0.16
C HIS A 350 -1.80 -6.85 0.91
N GLN A 351 -2.34 -5.91 1.69
CA GLN A 351 -1.71 -5.43 2.92
C GLN A 351 -1.91 -6.41 4.09
N PHE A 352 -2.53 -7.57 3.84
CA PHE A 352 -2.70 -8.64 4.82
C PHE A 352 -1.37 -9.02 5.51
N HIS A 353 -1.42 -9.35 6.80
CA HIS A 353 -0.22 -9.52 7.62
C HIS A 353 0.63 -10.75 7.24
N ASP A 354 0.14 -11.66 6.40
CA ASP A 354 0.95 -12.75 5.82
C ASP A 354 1.29 -12.60 4.32
N ASP A 355 0.73 -11.58 3.66
CA ASP A 355 1.04 -11.23 2.28
C ASP A 355 2.13 -10.15 2.25
N MET A 356 1.86 -8.99 2.88
CA MET A 356 2.76 -7.82 2.87
C MET A 356 4.15 -8.12 3.46
N PRO A 357 4.28 -8.86 4.58
CA PRO A 357 5.59 -9.24 5.11
C PRO A 357 6.32 -10.30 4.28
N GLY A 358 5.69 -10.92 3.27
CA GLY A 358 6.34 -11.91 2.42
C GLY A 358 6.49 -13.28 3.08
N THR A 359 5.50 -13.68 3.86
CA THR A 359 5.52 -14.84 4.76
C THR A 359 4.62 -16.00 4.32
N SER A 360 3.82 -15.80 3.26
CA SER A 360 3.03 -16.82 2.57
C SER A 360 3.84 -17.79 1.68
N CYS A 361 3.17 -18.85 1.22
CA CYS A 361 3.69 -19.74 0.18
C CYS A 361 3.87 -19.00 -1.16
N GLN A 362 4.78 -19.48 -2.02
CA GLN A 362 5.25 -18.67 -3.17
C GLN A 362 4.15 -18.33 -4.18
N ARG A 363 3.17 -19.21 -4.37
CA ARG A 363 2.10 -19.03 -5.36
C ARG A 363 1.10 -17.91 -5.02
N VAL A 364 0.97 -17.55 -3.74
CA VAL A 364 0.16 -16.40 -3.29
C VAL A 364 0.62 -15.11 -3.97
N TYR A 365 1.93 -14.93 -4.17
CA TYR A 365 2.48 -13.72 -4.75
C TYR A 365 2.15 -13.52 -6.24
N ARG A 366 1.75 -14.58 -6.97
CA ARG A 366 1.30 -14.44 -8.37
C ARG A 366 0.03 -13.61 -8.45
N ARG A 367 -0.88 -13.77 -7.48
CA ARG A 367 -2.10 -12.98 -7.36
C ARG A 367 -1.80 -11.60 -6.77
N SER A 368 -1.09 -11.57 -5.63
CA SER A 368 -0.75 -10.32 -4.93
C SER A 368 -0.09 -9.29 -5.84
N TRP A 369 0.96 -9.67 -6.56
CA TRP A 369 1.67 -8.74 -7.43
C TRP A 369 0.84 -8.36 -8.67
N ASN A 370 0.08 -9.29 -9.24
CA ASN A 370 -0.83 -8.97 -10.33
C ASN A 370 -1.89 -7.93 -9.91
N ASP A 371 -2.49 -8.11 -8.74
CA ASP A 371 -3.58 -7.28 -8.24
C ASP A 371 -3.10 -5.89 -7.83
N LEU A 372 -1.89 -5.78 -7.25
CA LEU A 372 -1.21 -4.50 -7.05
C LEU A 372 -0.94 -3.80 -8.39
N ALA A 373 -0.44 -4.51 -9.40
CA ALA A 373 -0.19 -3.93 -10.72
C ALA A 373 -1.48 -3.47 -11.43
N MET A 374 -2.57 -4.24 -11.32
CA MET A 374 -3.87 -3.84 -11.83
C MET A 374 -4.41 -2.59 -11.11
N SER A 375 -4.15 -2.45 -9.80
CA SER A 375 -4.52 -1.26 -9.05
C SER A 375 -3.72 -0.04 -9.51
N MET A 376 -2.40 -0.16 -9.69
CA MET A 376 -1.56 0.89 -10.28
C MET A 376 -2.04 1.31 -11.68
N ASN A 377 -2.45 0.35 -12.52
CA ASN A 377 -2.98 0.63 -13.85
C ASN A 377 -4.29 1.42 -13.80
N GLN A 378 -5.23 1.05 -12.93
CA GLN A 378 -6.50 1.75 -12.78
C GLN A 378 -6.33 3.15 -12.18
N PHE A 379 -5.52 3.32 -11.12
CA PHE A 379 -5.20 4.64 -10.60
C PHE A 379 -4.56 5.53 -11.68
N THR A 380 -3.60 5.00 -12.44
CA THR A 380 -2.98 5.72 -13.56
C THR A 380 -4.01 6.09 -14.64
N GLY A 381 -4.98 5.21 -14.93
CA GLY A 381 -6.06 5.48 -15.88
C GLY A 381 -6.98 6.63 -15.46
N GLU A 382 -7.40 6.64 -14.19
CA GLU A 382 -8.22 7.73 -13.66
C GLU A 382 -7.42 9.03 -13.50
N LEU A 383 -6.14 8.97 -13.10
CA LEU A 383 -5.25 10.13 -13.06
C LEU A 383 -5.11 10.77 -14.44
N ASP A 384 -4.83 9.95 -15.46
CA ASP A 384 -4.68 10.39 -16.84
C ASP A 384 -5.96 11.05 -17.34
N ALA A 385 -7.11 10.41 -17.16
CA ALA A 385 -8.40 10.96 -17.54
C ALA A 385 -8.70 12.30 -16.84
N ALA A 386 -8.52 12.36 -15.52
CA ALA A 386 -8.81 13.55 -14.74
C ALA A 386 -7.85 14.71 -15.09
N VAL A 387 -6.54 14.49 -15.07
CA VAL A 387 -5.57 15.58 -15.22
C VAL A 387 -5.40 16.00 -16.67
N THR A 388 -5.51 15.09 -17.65
CA THR A 388 -5.56 15.46 -19.08
C THR A 388 -6.79 16.33 -19.38
N SER A 389 -7.94 16.07 -18.75
CA SER A 389 -9.12 16.92 -18.91
C SER A 389 -8.89 18.37 -18.43
N VAL A 390 -8.10 18.55 -17.36
CA VAL A 390 -7.70 19.88 -16.88
C VAL A 390 -6.73 20.55 -17.84
N ALA A 391 -5.84 19.79 -18.49
CA ALA A 391 -4.95 20.33 -19.53
C ALA A 391 -5.72 20.97 -20.70
N GLY A 392 -6.88 20.40 -21.05
CA GLY A 392 -7.81 20.95 -22.05
C GLY A 392 -8.41 22.32 -21.70
N LEU A 393 -8.35 22.75 -20.43
CA LEU A 393 -8.79 24.09 -20.01
C LEU A 393 -7.66 25.13 -19.99
N MET A 394 -6.40 24.69 -19.97
CA MET A 394 -5.27 25.59 -19.79
C MET A 394 -5.01 26.42 -21.05
N LYS A 395 -4.53 27.65 -20.90
CA LYS A 395 -4.09 28.45 -22.06
C LYS A 395 -2.83 27.85 -22.69
N THR A 396 -2.90 27.49 -23.97
CA THR A 396 -1.80 26.85 -24.74
C THR A 396 -1.52 27.53 -26.09
N ASP A 397 -2.27 28.57 -26.45
CA ASP A 397 -2.14 29.33 -27.71
C ASP A 397 -0.77 30.03 -27.90
N PHE A 398 -0.03 30.26 -26.80
CA PHE A 398 1.33 30.79 -26.84
C PHE A 398 2.35 29.74 -27.33
N CYS A 399 2.01 28.45 -27.30
CA CYS A 399 2.93 27.38 -27.67
C CYS A 399 3.12 27.32 -29.18
N THR A 400 4.38 27.35 -29.61
CA THR A 400 4.77 27.22 -31.01
C THR A 400 5.05 25.75 -31.39
N GLY A 401 5.47 24.93 -30.45
CA GLY A 401 5.70 23.49 -30.56
C GLY A 401 4.56 22.67 -29.94
N ILE A 402 4.91 21.69 -29.11
CA ILE A 402 4.00 20.75 -28.44
C ILE A 402 3.69 21.28 -27.04
N PRO A 403 2.43 21.61 -26.71
CA PRO A 403 2.04 21.98 -25.36
C PRO A 403 2.14 20.78 -24.40
N VAL A 404 2.81 20.98 -23.27
CA VAL A 404 2.94 19.98 -22.20
C VAL A 404 2.57 20.60 -20.86
N MET A 405 1.56 20.05 -20.19
CA MET A 405 1.18 20.44 -18.83
C MET A 405 1.96 19.61 -17.82
N VAL A 406 2.56 20.26 -16.82
CA VAL A 406 3.11 19.59 -15.63
C VAL A 406 2.14 19.75 -14.47
N TYR A 407 1.91 18.67 -13.72
CA TYR A 407 1.12 18.64 -12.49
C TYR A 407 2.00 18.39 -11.26
N ASN A 408 1.86 19.27 -10.25
CA ASN A 408 2.47 19.15 -8.95
C ASN A 408 1.40 18.80 -7.88
N PRO A 409 1.37 17.54 -7.39
CA PRO A 409 0.39 17.12 -6.39
C PRO A 409 0.77 17.50 -4.95
N VAL A 410 1.98 18.03 -4.72
CA VAL A 410 2.49 18.40 -3.40
C VAL A 410 2.10 19.85 -3.07
N GLU A 411 1.74 20.10 -1.82
CA GLU A 411 1.30 21.40 -1.29
C GLU A 411 2.41 22.43 -1.09
N CYS A 412 3.42 22.43 -1.94
CA CYS A 412 4.46 23.46 -1.96
C CYS A 412 4.75 23.91 -3.39
N ASP A 413 5.20 25.15 -3.54
CA ASP A 413 5.83 25.57 -4.80
C ASP A 413 7.06 24.69 -5.05
N ARG A 414 7.11 24.07 -6.22
CA ARG A 414 8.07 23.04 -6.54
C ARG A 414 8.87 23.39 -7.76
N ARG A 415 10.20 23.28 -7.62
CA ARG A 415 11.15 23.32 -8.72
C ARG A 415 11.86 21.98 -8.80
N GLY A 416 11.82 21.31 -9.94
CA GLY A 416 12.44 20.00 -10.08
C GLY A 416 12.42 19.44 -11.49
N ALA A 417 13.19 18.36 -11.69
CA ALA A 417 13.22 17.66 -12.96
C ALA A 417 11.93 16.88 -13.22
N VAL A 418 11.42 17.00 -14.44
CA VAL A 418 10.29 16.22 -14.95
C VAL A 418 10.74 15.44 -16.17
N LYS A 419 10.37 14.16 -16.21
CA LYS A 419 10.62 13.27 -17.34
C LYS A 419 9.38 13.19 -18.23
N VAL A 420 9.57 13.42 -19.52
CA VAL A 420 8.53 13.40 -20.55
C VAL A 420 8.97 12.47 -21.68
N ARG A 421 8.09 11.57 -22.10
CA ARG A 421 8.29 10.75 -23.29
C ARG A 421 7.44 11.30 -24.43
N LEU A 422 8.09 11.57 -25.55
CA LEU A 422 7.44 12.04 -26.77
C LEU A 422 7.63 11.01 -27.87
N GLU A 423 6.55 10.67 -28.56
CA GLU A 423 6.60 9.80 -29.72
C GLU A 423 6.61 10.61 -31.00
N GLN A 424 7.08 10.01 -32.10
CA GLN A 424 6.98 10.55 -33.46
C GLN A 424 7.67 11.92 -33.67
N VAL A 425 8.66 12.27 -32.83
CA VAL A 425 9.51 13.45 -33.02
C VAL A 425 10.75 13.07 -33.80
N SER A 426 10.93 13.70 -34.98
CA SER A 426 12.08 13.41 -35.87
C SER A 426 13.39 14.12 -35.49
N GLN A 427 13.29 15.22 -34.73
CA GLN A 427 14.44 16.04 -34.36
C GLN A 427 15.19 15.44 -33.17
N PRO A 428 16.53 15.57 -33.12
CA PRO A 428 17.34 14.96 -32.06
C PRO A 428 17.22 15.65 -30.69
N TYR A 429 16.70 16.88 -30.63
CA TYR A 429 16.55 17.63 -29.40
C TYR A 429 15.16 18.23 -29.23
N ILE A 430 14.80 18.49 -27.97
CA ILE A 430 13.68 19.36 -27.59
C ILE A 430 14.19 20.52 -26.75
N ARG A 431 13.79 21.73 -27.13
CA ARG A 431 13.98 22.94 -26.34
C ARG A 431 12.66 23.32 -25.71
N VAL A 432 12.66 23.50 -24.39
CA VAL A 432 11.43 23.74 -23.63
C VAL A 432 11.36 25.21 -23.25
N TYR A 433 10.19 25.82 -23.38
CA TYR A 433 9.95 27.23 -23.04
C TYR A 433 8.78 27.35 -22.08
N ASP A 434 8.84 28.32 -21.18
CA ASP A 434 7.70 28.69 -20.35
C ASP A 434 6.75 29.65 -21.07
N ASP A 435 5.68 30.02 -20.40
CA ASP A 435 4.63 30.93 -20.86
C ASP A 435 5.07 32.39 -21.04
N SER A 436 6.26 32.76 -20.55
CA SER A 436 6.89 34.06 -20.85
C SER A 436 7.77 34.02 -22.11
N GLY A 437 7.90 32.85 -22.75
CA GLY A 437 8.80 32.62 -23.87
C GLY A 437 10.27 32.45 -23.44
N LYS A 438 10.54 32.27 -22.14
CA LYS A 438 11.87 31.99 -21.62
C LYS A 438 12.18 30.51 -21.77
N GLU A 439 13.34 30.21 -22.36
CA GLU A 439 13.81 28.82 -22.44
C GLU A 439 14.15 28.31 -21.02
N VAL A 440 13.72 27.09 -20.71
CA VAL A 440 14.04 26.39 -19.47
C VAL A 440 15.10 25.32 -19.73
N LYS A 441 15.84 24.95 -18.68
CA LYS A 441 16.88 23.93 -18.77
C LYS A 441 16.24 22.60 -19.18
N SER A 442 16.64 22.07 -20.34
CA SER A 442 16.16 20.80 -20.87
C SER A 442 17.29 19.99 -21.51
N GLN A 443 17.09 18.68 -21.59
CA GLN A 443 18.00 17.75 -22.27
C GLN A 443 17.21 16.54 -22.79
N VAL A 444 17.77 15.88 -23.81
CA VAL A 444 17.31 14.57 -24.26
C VAL A 444 18.25 13.52 -23.68
N ASN A 445 17.71 12.56 -22.95
CA ASN A 445 18.49 11.50 -22.31
C ASN A 445 18.64 10.25 -23.19
N ALA A 446 17.58 9.89 -23.92
CA ALA A 446 17.59 8.70 -24.77
C ALA A 446 16.65 8.85 -25.98
N ILE A 447 16.99 8.14 -27.06
CA ILE A 447 16.14 7.90 -28.23
C ILE A 447 15.99 6.39 -28.34
N ASN A 448 14.80 5.87 -28.03
CA ASN A 448 14.48 4.44 -28.11
C ASN A 448 13.46 4.22 -29.23
N GLY A 449 13.92 3.85 -30.42
CA GLY A 449 13.06 3.78 -31.59
C GLY A 449 12.53 5.17 -31.95
N ASN A 450 11.21 5.37 -31.91
CA ASN A 450 10.52 6.63 -32.14
C ASN A 450 10.18 7.41 -30.85
N VAL A 451 10.60 6.91 -29.67
CA VAL A 451 10.33 7.53 -28.37
C VAL A 451 11.54 8.33 -27.91
N LEU A 452 11.34 9.62 -27.67
CA LEU A 452 12.32 10.57 -27.14
C LEU A 452 12.07 10.79 -25.66
N GLU A 453 13.05 10.48 -24.80
CA GLU A 453 12.99 10.81 -23.38
C GLU A 453 13.63 12.17 -23.12
N VAL A 454 12.81 13.14 -22.71
CA VAL A 454 13.21 14.52 -22.38
C VAL A 454 13.19 14.70 -20.86
N VAL A 455 14.22 15.32 -20.32
CA VAL A 455 14.25 15.80 -18.93
C VAL A 455 14.38 17.32 -18.94
N PHE A 456 13.55 18.01 -18.16
CA PHE A 456 13.62 19.47 -18.03
C PHE A 456 13.27 19.93 -16.62
N ILE A 457 13.67 21.14 -16.27
CA ILE A 457 13.35 21.75 -14.98
C ILE A 457 12.01 22.49 -15.07
N ALA A 458 11.03 22.02 -14.31
CA ALA A 458 9.72 22.66 -14.16
C ALA A 458 9.67 23.44 -12.83
N GLU A 459 8.90 24.53 -12.83
CA GLU A 459 8.57 25.38 -11.69
C GLU A 459 7.05 25.52 -11.64
N VAL A 460 6.43 24.76 -10.74
CA VAL A 460 4.99 24.59 -10.64
C VAL A 460 4.52 24.94 -9.24
N LYS A 461 3.41 25.66 -9.15
CA LYS A 461 2.85 26.10 -7.88
C LYS A 461 2.34 24.92 -7.03
N SER A 462 2.16 25.18 -5.74
CA SER A 462 1.49 24.28 -4.81
C SER A 462 0.16 23.76 -5.38
N LEU A 463 -0.06 22.44 -5.28
CA LEU A 463 -1.26 21.75 -5.79
C LEU A 463 -1.66 22.24 -7.20
N GLY A 464 -0.68 22.44 -8.08
CA GLY A 464 -0.83 23.27 -9.26
C GLY A 464 -0.43 22.60 -10.56
N THR A 465 -0.77 23.28 -11.66
CA THR A 465 -0.40 22.89 -13.01
C THR A 465 0.26 24.05 -13.76
N ARG A 466 1.14 23.74 -14.72
CA ARG A 466 1.74 24.75 -15.61
C ARG A 466 2.03 24.19 -17.00
N ILE A 467 1.75 24.99 -18.03
CA ILE A 467 2.04 24.67 -19.44
C ILE A 467 3.46 25.09 -19.82
N TYR A 468 4.12 24.21 -20.57
CA TYR A 468 5.40 24.41 -21.22
C TYR A 468 5.30 24.13 -22.73
N ASP A 469 6.04 24.89 -23.52
CA ASP A 469 6.12 24.77 -24.98
C ASP A 469 7.35 23.96 -25.39
N PHE A 470 7.15 22.70 -25.81
CA PHE A 470 8.20 21.79 -26.25
C PHE A 470 8.45 21.96 -27.74
N ARG A 471 9.59 22.54 -28.13
CA ARG A 471 9.93 22.82 -29.52
C ARG A 471 10.96 21.81 -30.04
N PRO A 472 10.61 20.95 -31.01
CA PRO A 472 11.57 20.13 -31.74
C PRO A 472 12.69 20.98 -32.35
N SER A 473 13.94 20.53 -32.23
CA SER A 473 15.12 21.34 -32.57
C SER A 473 16.30 20.47 -33.02
N ASP A 474 17.08 20.96 -33.99
CA ASP A 474 18.36 20.36 -34.40
C ASP A 474 19.52 20.77 -33.48
N ARG A 475 19.26 21.68 -32.53
CA ARG A 475 20.24 22.16 -31.56
C ARG A 475 19.78 21.89 -30.12
N PRO A 476 20.69 21.55 -29.20
CA PRO A 476 20.36 21.34 -27.80
C PRO A 476 19.93 22.64 -27.10
N CYS A 477 19.49 22.50 -25.85
CA CYS A 477 19.15 23.63 -24.98
C CYS A 477 20.29 24.66 -24.92
N CYS A 478 19.94 25.94 -25.03
CA CYS A 478 20.91 27.05 -25.02
C CYS A 478 21.10 27.64 -23.61
N VAL A 479 20.32 27.21 -22.62
CA VAL A 479 20.40 27.70 -21.24
C VAL A 479 21.61 27.06 -20.56
N LYS A 480 22.50 27.90 -20.05
CA LYS A 480 23.65 27.43 -19.26
C LYS A 480 23.20 26.94 -17.89
N SER A 481 23.94 25.97 -17.35
CA SER A 481 23.73 25.47 -15.99
C SER A 481 25.05 25.46 -15.23
N ASP A 482 24.93 25.61 -13.92
CA ASP A 482 26.06 25.55 -12.98
C ASP A 482 26.29 24.13 -12.46
N ILE A 483 25.41 23.18 -12.85
CA ILE A 483 25.65 21.77 -12.57
C ILE A 483 26.77 21.23 -13.48
N SER A 484 27.62 20.37 -12.94
CA SER A 484 28.75 19.82 -13.68
C SER A 484 28.98 18.35 -13.35
N ILE A 485 29.65 17.65 -14.27
CA ILE A 485 30.09 16.27 -14.11
C ILE A 485 31.35 16.08 -14.96
N ASN A 486 32.32 15.32 -14.45
CA ASN A 486 33.60 15.14 -15.12
C ASN A 486 34.15 13.71 -15.03
N THR A 487 35.25 13.46 -15.74
CA THR A 487 35.91 12.15 -15.83
C THR A 487 36.70 11.77 -14.59
N ASP A 488 36.88 12.69 -13.63
CA ASP A 488 37.48 12.41 -12.33
C ASP A 488 36.44 11.90 -11.31
N ASN A 489 35.25 11.51 -11.81
CA ASN A 489 34.13 11.01 -11.03
C ASN A 489 33.56 12.01 -10.03
N VAL A 490 33.61 13.30 -10.36
CA VAL A 490 33.01 14.38 -9.56
C VAL A 490 31.80 14.93 -10.31
N MET A 491 30.72 15.18 -9.56
CA MET A 491 29.57 15.95 -10.02
C MET A 491 29.18 17.00 -9.00
N GLU A 492 28.60 18.10 -9.46
CA GLU A 492 28.27 19.24 -8.61
C GLU A 492 26.92 19.84 -9.03
N ASN A 493 26.13 20.29 -8.07
CA ASN A 493 25.01 21.21 -8.28
C ASN A 493 25.12 22.40 -7.30
N GLN A 494 24.05 23.18 -7.12
CA GLN A 494 24.07 24.38 -6.28
C GLN A 494 24.36 24.08 -4.80
N LYS A 495 23.97 22.91 -4.29
CA LYS A 495 24.14 22.53 -2.88
C LYS A 495 25.30 21.57 -2.68
N TYR A 496 25.45 20.56 -3.54
CA TYR A 496 26.38 19.45 -3.32
C TYR A 496 27.51 19.39 -4.32
N ILE A 497 28.69 18.99 -3.81
CA ILE A 497 29.77 18.37 -4.59
C ILE A 497 29.83 16.90 -4.19
N VAL A 498 29.71 15.99 -5.15
CA VAL A 498 29.67 14.55 -4.92
C VAL A 498 30.81 13.89 -5.68
N THR A 499 31.61 13.08 -4.97
CA THR A 499 32.74 12.35 -5.55
C THR A 499 32.56 10.85 -5.41
N LEU A 500 32.77 10.10 -6.49
CA LEU A 500 32.79 8.64 -6.49
C LEU A 500 34.23 8.13 -6.59
N ASN A 501 34.58 7.09 -5.83
CA ASN A 501 35.87 6.44 -6.01
C ASN A 501 35.91 5.57 -7.27
N LYS A 502 37.09 5.01 -7.56
CA LYS A 502 37.30 4.05 -8.66
C LYS A 502 36.48 2.76 -8.54
N ARG A 503 35.89 2.48 -7.37
CA ARG A 503 34.98 1.35 -7.15
C ARG A 503 33.51 1.71 -7.41
N GLY A 504 33.20 2.97 -7.75
CA GLY A 504 31.85 3.46 -8.00
C GLY A 504 31.03 3.81 -6.76
N ASN A 505 31.66 3.79 -5.58
CA ASN A 505 31.00 4.17 -4.32
C ASN A 505 31.13 5.68 -4.10
N ILE A 506 30.06 6.31 -3.59
CA ILE A 506 30.07 7.73 -3.20
C ILE A 506 30.98 7.88 -1.97
N THR A 507 32.09 8.59 -2.10
CA THR A 507 33.10 8.73 -1.03
C THR A 507 33.07 10.08 -0.33
N SER A 508 32.49 11.09 -0.96
CA SER A 508 32.39 12.44 -0.42
C SER A 508 31.11 13.07 -0.93
N ILE A 509 30.42 13.76 -0.02
CA ILE A 509 29.31 14.68 -0.31
C ILE A 509 29.63 15.94 0.49
N ILE A 510 30.01 17.02 -0.20
CA ILE A 510 30.25 18.32 0.43
C ILE A 510 28.98 19.15 0.29
N ASP A 511 28.43 19.62 1.40
CA ASP A 511 27.32 20.59 1.43
C ASP A 511 27.88 22.01 1.47
N LYS A 512 27.66 22.76 0.38
CA LYS A 512 28.14 24.14 0.20
C LYS A 512 27.36 25.14 1.05
N GLU A 513 26.14 24.82 1.45
CA GLU A 513 25.31 25.70 2.29
C GLU A 513 25.67 25.58 3.77
N LEU A 514 26.35 24.49 4.16
CA LEU A 514 26.83 24.25 5.52
C LEU A 514 28.33 24.54 5.69
N ASP A 515 28.84 25.60 5.05
CA ASP A 515 30.27 25.98 5.10
C ASP A 515 31.20 24.87 4.55
N GLU A 516 30.86 24.36 3.36
CA GLU A 516 31.57 23.28 2.67
C GLU A 516 31.77 22.01 3.54
N LYS A 517 30.75 21.66 4.32
CA LYS A 517 30.83 20.53 5.24
C LYS A 517 30.83 19.19 4.52
N GLU A 518 31.82 18.35 4.83
CA GLU A 518 31.80 16.94 4.46
C GLU A 518 30.72 16.19 5.25
N ILE A 519 29.83 15.52 4.53
CA ILE A 519 28.70 14.77 5.07
C ILE A 519 29.08 13.32 5.39
N LEU A 520 30.00 12.72 4.61
CA LEU A 520 30.35 11.30 4.74
C LEU A 520 31.63 11.09 5.54
N LYS A 521 31.58 10.15 6.50
CA LYS A 521 32.76 9.65 7.22
C LYS A 521 33.38 8.45 6.52
N GLU A 522 32.55 7.63 5.89
CA GLU A 522 32.97 6.50 5.06
C GLU A 522 32.11 6.45 3.79
N PRO A 523 32.58 5.77 2.72
CA PRO A 523 31.82 5.67 1.48
C PRO A 523 30.45 4.99 1.65
N ILE A 524 29.44 5.53 0.97
CA ILE A 524 28.16 4.82 0.81
C ILE A 524 28.39 3.59 -0.06
N SER A 525 28.02 2.41 0.46
CA SER A 525 28.21 1.14 -0.24
C SER A 525 27.14 0.12 0.09
N LEU A 526 26.88 -0.77 -0.88
CA LEU A 526 26.05 -1.95 -0.69
C LEU A 526 26.89 -3.09 -0.08
N GLY A 527 26.71 -3.33 1.21
CA GLY A 527 27.34 -4.41 1.95
C GLY A 527 26.62 -5.74 1.76
N LEU A 528 27.38 -6.80 1.47
CA LEU A 528 26.88 -8.16 1.28
C LEU A 528 27.36 -9.08 2.41
N PHE A 529 26.43 -9.76 3.05
CA PHE A 529 26.66 -10.59 4.23
C PHE A 529 26.41 -12.05 3.90
N HIS A 530 27.32 -12.94 4.27
CA HIS A 530 27.04 -14.37 4.39
C HIS A 530 25.97 -14.57 5.45
N TYR A 531 24.82 -15.07 5.02
CA TYR A 531 23.61 -15.04 5.83
C TYR A 531 22.88 -16.37 5.76
N THR A 532 22.75 -17.04 6.89
CA THR A 532 21.96 -18.27 6.99
C THR A 532 20.55 -18.00 7.46
N GLY A 533 20.35 -16.97 8.30
CA GLY A 533 19.05 -16.53 8.79
C GLY A 533 18.40 -17.52 9.78
N SER A 534 17.11 -17.33 10.03
CA SER A 534 16.36 -18.23 10.92
C SER A 534 16.17 -19.60 10.27
N LYS A 535 16.17 -20.63 11.12
CA LYS A 535 15.91 -22.01 10.70
C LYS A 535 14.43 -22.34 10.67
N SER A 536 13.70 -21.85 11.67
CA SER A 536 12.29 -22.18 11.89
C SER A 536 11.39 -21.21 11.13
N TRP A 537 11.77 -19.94 11.04
CA TRP A 537 10.95 -18.88 10.44
C TRP A 537 11.77 -18.02 9.47
N PRO A 538 12.24 -18.58 8.34
CA PRO A 538 13.26 -17.93 7.50
C PRO A 538 12.86 -16.57 6.91
N ALA A 539 11.57 -16.34 6.63
CA ALA A 539 11.08 -15.03 6.15
C ALA A 539 10.79 -14.04 7.28
N TRP A 540 10.20 -14.51 8.39
CA TRP A 540 9.78 -13.65 9.51
C TRP A 540 10.95 -13.12 10.33
N GLU A 541 11.98 -13.94 10.55
CA GLU A 541 13.02 -13.69 11.53
C GLU A 541 14.39 -13.46 10.90
N MET A 542 15.20 -12.65 11.56
CA MET A 542 16.60 -12.46 11.20
C MET A 542 17.56 -12.96 12.29
N ASN A 543 18.81 -13.21 11.91
CA ASN A 543 19.84 -13.57 12.88
C ASN A 543 20.64 -12.33 13.30
N TYR A 544 20.46 -11.89 14.55
CA TYR A 544 21.17 -10.74 15.09
C TYR A 544 22.70 -10.84 14.95
N LYS A 545 23.32 -12.00 15.21
CA LYS A 545 24.79 -12.13 15.14
C LYS A 545 25.32 -12.05 13.71
N GLU A 546 24.55 -12.54 12.74
CA GLU A 546 24.91 -12.44 11.33
C GLU A 546 24.66 -11.03 10.77
N ALA A 547 23.68 -10.30 11.32
CA ALA A 547 23.36 -8.92 10.94
C ALA A 547 24.21 -7.85 11.68
N ASN A 548 24.62 -8.12 12.92
CA ASN A 548 25.41 -7.21 13.77
C ASN A 548 26.92 -7.42 13.57
N LYS A 549 27.37 -7.14 12.35
CA LYS A 549 28.79 -7.07 11.97
C LYS A 549 28.97 -6.12 10.81
N GLU A 550 30.21 -5.82 10.46
CA GLU A 550 30.52 -5.22 9.16
C GLU A 550 30.22 -6.23 8.03
N ALA A 551 29.99 -5.75 6.82
CA ALA A 551 29.74 -6.60 5.66
C ALA A 551 30.93 -7.52 5.36
N ASP A 552 30.66 -8.75 4.91
CA ASP A 552 31.72 -9.70 4.54
C ASP A 552 32.41 -9.29 3.24
N ARG A 553 31.66 -8.63 2.35
CA ARG A 553 32.16 -8.13 1.07
C ARG A 553 31.30 -6.99 0.53
N THR A 554 31.82 -6.34 -0.51
CA THR A 554 31.15 -5.32 -1.32
C THR A 554 31.33 -5.68 -2.79
N ALA A 555 30.41 -5.25 -3.65
CA ALA A 555 30.49 -5.55 -5.07
C ALA A 555 31.79 -4.99 -5.72
N ASN A 556 32.26 -5.67 -6.76
CA ASN A 556 33.38 -5.22 -7.58
C ASN A 556 32.87 -4.28 -8.66
N ILE A 557 33.71 -3.31 -9.05
CA ILE A 557 33.35 -2.39 -10.11
C ILE A 557 33.49 -3.08 -11.47
N ASP A 558 32.46 -2.93 -12.30
CA ASP A 558 32.54 -3.27 -13.72
C ASP A 558 32.76 -1.98 -14.53
N THR A 559 31.87 -0.99 -14.39
CA THR A 559 31.96 0.28 -15.13
C THR A 559 31.41 1.48 -14.34
N ILE A 560 32.01 2.65 -14.57
CA ILE A 560 31.44 3.96 -14.21
C ILE A 560 31.35 4.73 -15.53
N THR A 561 30.17 5.26 -15.84
CA THR A 561 29.93 6.02 -17.07
C THR A 561 29.13 7.28 -16.76
N VAL A 562 29.41 8.37 -17.46
CA VAL A 562 28.53 9.55 -17.45
C VAL A 562 27.29 9.17 -18.27
N LEU A 563 26.15 9.05 -17.59
CA LEU A 563 24.86 8.74 -18.22
C LEU A 563 24.18 10.02 -18.73
N GLU A 564 24.26 11.09 -17.94
CA GLU A 564 23.61 12.36 -18.24
C GLU A 564 24.60 13.50 -18.04
N GLN A 565 24.67 14.39 -19.03
CA GLN A 565 25.50 15.59 -19.03
C GLN A 565 24.77 16.73 -19.72
N GLY A 566 23.59 17.09 -19.21
CA GLY A 566 22.80 18.20 -19.72
C GLY A 566 22.60 19.28 -18.67
N PRO A 567 21.97 20.42 -19.04
CA PRO A 567 21.79 21.53 -18.14
C PRO A 567 20.74 21.29 -17.04
N ALA A 568 19.86 20.30 -17.19
CA ALA A 568 18.82 20.00 -16.21
C ALA A 568 19.29 18.99 -15.15
N ARG A 569 20.04 17.97 -15.56
CA ARG A 569 20.52 16.90 -14.68
C ARG A 569 21.84 16.32 -15.18
N VAL A 570 22.70 16.00 -14.22
CA VAL A 570 23.92 15.21 -14.43
C VAL A 570 23.82 13.90 -13.66
N ALA A 571 24.34 12.82 -14.23
CA ALA A 571 24.28 11.52 -13.59
C ALA A 571 25.42 10.58 -14.00
N PHE A 572 25.93 9.83 -13.02
CA PHE A 572 26.75 8.64 -13.26
C PHE A 572 25.87 7.39 -13.30
N LYS A 573 26.15 6.49 -14.24
CA LYS A 573 25.71 5.10 -14.18
C LYS A 573 26.88 4.23 -13.73
N VAL A 574 26.71 3.56 -12.61
CA VAL A 574 27.67 2.65 -11.99
C VAL A 574 27.14 1.23 -12.11
N ILE A 575 27.89 0.34 -12.76
CA ILE A 575 27.60 -1.09 -12.82
C ILE A 575 28.66 -1.82 -12.00
N GLN A 576 28.21 -2.61 -11.03
CA GLN A 576 29.02 -3.44 -10.17
C GLN A 576 28.55 -4.90 -10.22
N SER A 577 29.41 -5.84 -9.83
CA SER A 577 29.08 -7.27 -9.78
C SER A 577 29.61 -7.98 -8.51
N ASP A 578 28.86 -8.99 -8.05
CA ASP A 578 29.30 -9.96 -7.03
C ASP A 578 28.85 -11.36 -7.45
N GLY A 579 29.80 -12.19 -7.84
CA GLY A 579 29.51 -13.52 -8.38
C GLY A 579 28.66 -13.43 -9.66
N ARG A 580 27.39 -13.79 -9.57
CA ARG A 580 26.42 -13.72 -10.68
C ARG A 580 25.40 -12.60 -10.55
N SER A 581 25.48 -11.82 -9.47
CA SER A 581 24.59 -10.69 -9.24
C SER A 581 25.19 -9.43 -9.87
N THR A 582 24.34 -8.62 -10.49
CA THR A 582 24.72 -7.33 -11.08
C THR A 582 23.92 -6.21 -10.41
N PHE A 583 24.59 -5.10 -10.12
CA PHE A 583 24.04 -3.94 -9.44
C PHE A 583 24.24 -2.73 -10.35
N THR A 584 23.16 -2.09 -10.78
CA THR A 584 23.16 -0.87 -11.56
C THR A 584 22.65 0.27 -10.71
N ASN A 585 23.48 1.28 -10.46
CA ASN A 585 23.08 2.48 -9.73
C ASN A 585 23.21 3.69 -10.66
N ILE A 586 22.16 4.52 -10.72
CA ILE A 586 22.22 5.85 -11.32
C ILE A 586 22.30 6.85 -10.17
N ILE A 587 23.41 7.57 -10.09
CA ILE A 587 23.67 8.58 -9.06
C ILE A 587 23.56 9.93 -9.75
N ALA A 588 22.61 10.75 -9.32
CA ALA A 588 22.25 11.98 -10.04
C ALA A 588 22.25 13.22 -9.14
N LEU A 589 22.55 14.37 -9.76
CA LEU A 589 22.26 15.70 -9.24
C LEU A 589 21.41 16.46 -10.24
N THR A 590 20.28 16.92 -9.76
CA THR A 590 19.35 17.76 -10.51
C THR A 590 19.61 19.25 -10.17
N ASP A 591 19.42 20.12 -11.17
CA ASP A 591 19.57 21.57 -11.00
C ASP A 591 18.59 22.14 -9.95
N GLY A 592 19.14 22.71 -8.88
CA GLY A 592 18.43 23.23 -7.71
C GLY A 592 17.68 22.18 -6.90
N SER A 593 18.03 20.90 -7.04
CA SER A 593 17.63 19.87 -6.08
C SER A 593 18.50 19.95 -4.82
N ASN A 594 17.86 19.69 -3.68
CA ASN A 594 18.53 19.67 -2.37
C ASN A 594 18.95 18.28 -1.94
N VAL A 595 18.85 17.27 -2.81
CA VAL A 595 19.19 15.88 -2.48
C VAL A 595 20.16 15.26 -3.48
N VAL A 596 20.99 14.34 -3.00
CA VAL A 596 21.76 13.42 -3.84
C VAL A 596 20.89 12.20 -4.14
N GLU A 597 20.55 11.98 -5.40
CA GLU A 597 19.60 10.93 -5.81
C GLU A 597 20.33 9.65 -6.21
N VAL A 598 19.86 8.49 -5.76
CA VAL A 598 20.36 7.18 -6.19
C VAL A 598 19.21 6.26 -6.58
N TYR A 599 19.19 5.85 -7.84
CA TYR A 599 18.24 4.88 -8.39
C TYR A 599 18.94 3.54 -8.61
N SER A 600 18.51 2.49 -7.90
CA SER A 600 19.16 1.18 -7.90
C SER A 600 18.30 0.10 -8.58
N GLU A 601 18.92 -0.65 -9.48
CA GLU A 601 18.40 -1.89 -10.06
C GLU A 601 19.39 -3.02 -9.79
N ILE A 602 18.90 -4.16 -9.29
CA ILE A 602 19.70 -5.33 -8.95
C ILE A 602 19.16 -6.53 -9.71
N GLU A 603 20.02 -7.17 -10.50
CA GLU A 603 19.82 -8.53 -10.96
C GLU A 603 20.40 -9.48 -9.91
N TRP A 604 19.56 -9.97 -9.00
CA TRP A 604 19.96 -10.70 -7.80
C TRP A 604 20.04 -12.20 -8.05
N GLN A 605 21.23 -12.77 -7.91
CA GLN A 605 21.49 -14.20 -8.07
C GLN A 605 22.19 -14.82 -6.86
N SER A 606 22.25 -14.09 -5.75
CA SER A 606 22.98 -14.46 -4.55
C SER A 606 22.08 -15.20 -3.54
N MET A 607 22.33 -16.49 -3.37
CA MET A 607 21.68 -17.29 -2.32
C MET A 607 22.32 -16.99 -0.95
N ARG A 608 21.58 -17.18 0.15
CA ARG A 608 22.12 -17.15 1.53
C ARG A 608 22.87 -15.85 1.83
N THR A 609 22.28 -14.74 1.40
CA THR A 609 22.90 -13.42 1.43
C THR A 609 21.90 -12.39 1.92
N LEU A 610 22.35 -11.53 2.82
CA LEU A 610 21.66 -10.32 3.25
C LEU A 610 22.41 -9.13 2.63
N ALA A 611 21.68 -8.17 2.08
CA ALA A 611 22.26 -6.97 1.48
C ALA A 611 21.75 -5.72 2.20
N LYS A 612 22.69 -4.84 2.60
CA LYS A 612 22.37 -3.58 3.28
C LYS A 612 23.18 -2.42 2.71
N ASN A 613 22.53 -1.29 2.42
CA ASN A 613 23.26 -0.05 2.18
C ASN A 613 23.76 0.49 3.51
N LYS A 614 25.03 0.90 3.55
CA LYS A 614 25.67 1.52 4.71
C LYS A 614 25.85 3.01 4.48
N PHE A 615 25.38 3.80 5.43
CA PHE A 615 25.51 5.26 5.44
C PHE A 615 26.24 5.67 6.72
N ALA A 616 27.52 6.05 6.60
CA ALA A 616 28.34 6.48 7.73
C ALA A 616 28.66 7.96 7.59
N PHE A 617 28.10 8.77 8.49
CA PHE A 617 28.13 10.23 8.39
C PHE A 617 29.17 10.86 9.32
N THR A 618 29.48 12.13 9.07
CA THR A 618 30.28 12.96 9.96
C THR A 618 29.51 13.41 11.20
N CYS A 619 28.18 13.48 11.14
CA CYS A 619 27.32 13.63 12.32
C CYS A 619 27.29 12.33 13.14
N ALA A 620 27.22 12.45 14.46
CA ALA A 620 27.15 11.31 15.36
C ALA A 620 26.23 11.56 16.56
N ASN A 621 25.34 10.61 16.85
CA ASN A 621 24.38 10.67 17.95
C ASN A 621 24.11 9.26 18.50
N ASP A 622 23.85 9.10 19.79
CA ASP A 622 23.49 7.78 20.36
C ASP A 622 22.11 7.30 19.88
N LYS A 623 21.26 8.23 19.44
CA LYS A 623 19.94 7.97 18.84
C LYS A 623 19.87 8.43 17.38
N ALA A 624 18.96 7.81 16.62
CA ALA A 624 18.56 8.22 15.29
C ALA A 624 17.03 8.36 15.25
N THR A 625 16.53 9.25 14.41
CA THR A 625 15.11 9.54 14.26
C THR A 625 14.56 8.80 13.04
N PHE A 626 13.44 8.09 13.20
CA PHE A 626 12.84 7.26 12.15
C PHE A 626 11.41 7.72 11.88
N ASP A 627 11.05 7.82 10.60
CA ASP A 627 9.72 8.21 10.16
C ASP A 627 8.67 7.12 10.49
N LEU A 628 7.59 7.53 11.15
CA LEU A 628 6.40 6.71 11.42
C LEU A 628 5.24 7.05 10.47
N GLY A 629 5.42 8.01 9.55
CA GLY A 629 4.42 8.45 8.59
C GLY A 629 3.45 9.52 9.10
N LEU A 630 3.16 9.57 10.42
CA LEU A 630 2.38 10.64 11.10
C LEU A 630 3.16 11.34 12.21
N GLY A 631 4.46 11.06 12.30
CA GLY A 631 5.36 11.55 13.33
C GLY A 631 6.68 10.78 13.23
N ALA A 632 7.49 10.85 14.27
CA ALA A 632 8.78 10.17 14.29
C ALA A 632 9.13 9.59 15.67
N ILE A 633 9.99 8.58 15.67
CA ILE A 633 10.50 7.92 16.87
C ILE A 633 12.03 7.94 16.91
N GLU A 634 12.58 8.19 18.09
CA GLU A 634 14.02 8.05 18.32
C GLU A 634 14.37 6.64 18.77
N ARG A 635 15.33 5.99 18.11
CA ARG A 635 15.85 4.68 18.51
C ARG A 635 17.36 4.71 18.67
N GLY A 636 17.86 3.99 19.67
CA GLY A 636 19.30 3.86 19.94
C GLY A 636 20.01 2.92 18.97
N ASN A 637 21.30 2.70 19.20
CA ASN A 637 22.07 1.68 18.47
C ASN A 637 21.44 0.29 18.62
N MET A 638 21.59 -0.54 17.59
CA MET A 638 21.03 -1.88 17.54
C MET A 638 21.43 -2.74 18.75
N SER A 639 20.49 -3.55 19.23
CA SER A 639 20.68 -4.49 20.33
C SER A 639 20.00 -5.83 20.04
N GLU A 640 20.28 -6.88 20.80
CA GLU A 640 19.61 -8.20 20.63
C GLU A 640 18.08 -8.14 20.67
N LYS A 641 17.50 -7.08 21.25
CA LYS A 641 16.05 -6.87 21.34
C LYS A 641 15.48 -6.00 20.22
N LEU A 642 16.28 -5.09 19.68
CA LEU A 642 15.85 -4.06 18.73
C LEU A 642 17.00 -3.81 17.76
N PHE A 643 17.12 -4.66 16.73
CA PHE A 643 18.25 -4.64 15.80
C PHE A 643 17.88 -4.40 14.35
N GLU A 644 16.60 -4.46 14.04
CA GLU A 644 16.02 -4.18 12.74
C GLU A 644 14.63 -3.61 13.03
N VAL A 645 14.35 -2.42 12.51
CA VAL A 645 13.18 -1.62 12.89
C VAL A 645 12.48 -1.06 11.65
N PRO A 646 11.15 -0.88 11.70
CA PRO A 646 10.43 -0.28 10.60
C PRO A 646 10.60 1.25 10.57
N ALA A 647 10.67 1.80 9.36
CA ALA A 647 10.50 3.23 9.08
C ALA A 647 9.80 3.43 7.74
N GLN A 648 9.05 4.52 7.59
CA GLN A 648 8.21 4.80 6.43
C GLN A 648 9.00 5.36 5.24
N LYS A 649 9.40 6.64 5.28
CA LYS A 649 10.06 7.30 4.14
C LYS A 649 11.49 7.75 4.42
N TRP A 650 11.91 7.89 5.67
CA TRP A 650 13.25 8.36 5.98
C TRP A 650 13.75 7.90 7.37
N ALA A 651 15.07 7.93 7.52
CA ALA A 651 15.78 7.80 8.79
C ALA A 651 16.89 8.86 8.86
N ASP A 652 17.11 9.45 10.04
CA ASP A 652 17.97 10.61 10.25
C ASP A 652 18.96 10.43 11.40
N ILE A 653 20.18 10.96 11.21
CA ILE A 653 21.09 11.26 12.31
C ILE A 653 21.32 12.78 12.33
N THR A 654 20.78 13.42 13.37
CA THR A 654 21.14 14.79 13.76
C THR A 654 22.32 14.73 14.73
N ASP A 655 23.37 15.52 14.48
CA ASP A 655 24.55 15.54 15.34
C ASP A 655 24.23 15.89 16.80
N LYS A 656 25.04 15.43 17.75
CA LYS A 656 24.89 15.79 19.18
C LYS A 656 24.93 17.31 19.43
N SER A 657 25.57 18.10 18.56
CA SER A 657 25.52 19.57 18.67
C SER A 657 24.13 20.14 18.37
N GLY A 658 23.30 19.43 17.61
CA GLY A 658 22.02 19.92 17.09
C GLY A 658 22.16 20.98 16.00
N GLU A 659 23.35 21.20 15.44
CA GLU A 659 23.62 22.25 14.43
C GLU A 659 23.40 21.76 12.99
N PHE A 660 23.46 20.46 12.74
CA PHE A 660 23.22 19.85 11.44
C PHE A 660 22.87 18.37 11.56
N GLY A 661 22.25 17.81 10.53
CA GLY A 661 22.00 16.39 10.43
C GLY A 661 21.92 15.89 8.99
N VAL A 662 21.73 14.58 8.87
CA VAL A 662 21.64 13.90 7.58
C VAL A 662 20.51 12.89 7.60
N SER A 663 19.56 13.09 6.70
CA SER A 663 18.44 12.20 6.46
C SER A 663 18.70 11.34 5.22
N VAL A 664 18.42 10.04 5.34
CA VAL A 664 18.35 9.11 4.22
C VAL A 664 16.89 8.87 3.90
N ILE A 665 16.46 9.30 2.73
CA ILE A 665 15.11 9.11 2.20
C ILE A 665 15.08 7.79 1.43
N SER A 666 14.04 6.99 1.63
CA SER A 666 13.81 5.70 0.98
C SER A 666 12.52 5.75 0.18
N GLU A 667 12.58 5.29 -1.08
CA GLU A 667 11.39 5.13 -1.93
C GLU A 667 10.46 4.06 -1.36
N CYS A 668 11.00 2.88 -1.01
CA CYS A 668 10.17 1.70 -0.73
C CYS A 668 10.80 0.64 0.20
N LYS A 669 11.88 0.97 0.92
CA LYS A 669 12.53 0.08 1.89
C LYS A 669 12.17 0.49 3.32
N TYR A 670 11.75 -0.50 4.10
CA TYR A 670 11.17 -0.31 5.43
C TYR A 670 12.05 -0.85 6.56
N GLY A 671 13.00 -1.75 6.28
CA GLY A 671 13.88 -2.34 7.29
C GLY A 671 15.17 -1.53 7.50
N TRP A 672 15.39 -1.07 8.73
CA TRP A 672 16.53 -0.24 9.11
C TRP A 672 17.24 -0.73 10.36
N ASP A 673 18.53 -0.43 10.47
CA ASP A 673 19.25 -0.52 11.72
C ASP A 673 20.20 0.66 11.94
N LYS A 674 20.34 1.05 13.22
CA LYS A 674 21.36 2.01 13.66
C LYS A 674 22.57 1.23 14.16
N PHE A 675 23.53 1.02 13.27
CA PHE A 675 24.67 0.15 13.56
C PHE A 675 25.64 0.77 14.59
N LYS A 676 25.90 2.08 14.48
CA LYS A 676 26.82 2.85 15.33
C LYS A 676 26.30 4.28 15.50
N ASP A 677 26.94 5.05 16.37
CA ASP A 677 26.59 6.46 16.64
C ASP A 677 26.45 7.32 15.38
N ASN A 678 27.25 7.06 14.35
CA ASN A 678 27.25 7.80 13.09
C ASN A 678 26.80 6.97 11.88
N THR A 679 26.24 5.77 12.08
CA THR A 679 26.00 4.83 10.98
C THR A 679 24.58 4.30 10.97
N LEU A 680 23.86 4.57 9.88
CA LEU A 680 22.60 3.90 9.53
C LEU A 680 22.86 2.82 8.48
N ARG A 681 22.05 1.76 8.52
CA ARG A 681 21.97 0.77 7.45
C ARG A 681 20.53 0.52 7.05
N MET A 682 20.30 0.46 5.74
CA MET A 682 19.01 0.13 5.14
C MET A 682 19.09 -1.26 4.54
N THR A 683 18.25 -2.18 5.00
CA THR A 683 18.21 -3.55 4.47
C THR A 683 17.46 -3.55 3.14
N VAL A 684 18.09 -4.07 2.08
CA VAL A 684 17.51 -4.02 0.73
C VAL A 684 17.08 -5.38 0.18
N LEU A 685 17.76 -6.47 0.57
CA LEU A 685 17.41 -7.83 0.18
C LEU A 685 17.69 -8.81 1.32
N HIS A 686 16.80 -9.77 1.52
CA HIS A 686 16.84 -10.78 2.57
C HIS A 686 16.62 -12.19 1.97
N THR A 687 17.70 -12.89 1.60
CA THR A 687 17.62 -14.26 1.06
C THR A 687 18.17 -15.27 2.08
N PRO A 688 17.32 -15.88 2.93
CA PRO A 688 17.74 -16.84 3.95
C PRO A 688 18.18 -18.19 3.35
N LYS A 689 18.73 -19.08 4.18
CA LYS A 689 19.18 -20.41 3.72
C LYS A 689 18.07 -21.45 3.61
N ARG A 690 17.00 -21.32 4.41
CA ARG A 690 15.98 -22.35 4.57
C ARG A 690 14.63 -21.90 4.03
N ASN A 691 13.72 -22.86 3.93
CA ASN A 691 12.31 -22.63 3.70
C ASN A 691 11.53 -23.07 4.94
N TYR A 692 10.51 -22.30 5.34
CA TYR A 692 9.51 -22.74 6.31
C TYR A 692 8.80 -24.02 5.80
N ARG A 693 8.28 -23.94 4.58
CA ARG A 693 7.78 -25.08 3.80
C ARG A 693 8.47 -25.10 2.46
N ILE A 694 8.68 -26.27 1.85
CA ILE A 694 9.39 -26.29 0.56
C ILE A 694 8.69 -25.40 -0.48
N ASP A 695 7.36 -25.34 -0.50
CA ASP A 695 6.57 -24.52 -1.43
C ASP A 695 6.50 -23.02 -1.09
N SER A 696 7.12 -22.56 0.01
CA SER A 696 7.29 -21.12 0.27
C SER A 696 8.51 -20.51 -0.44
N MET A 697 9.48 -21.34 -0.80
CA MET A 697 10.68 -20.95 -1.57
C MET A 697 11.39 -19.71 -1.04
N GLN A 698 11.40 -19.55 0.27
CA GLN A 698 12.08 -18.46 0.97
C GLN A 698 13.60 -18.51 0.78
N SER A 699 14.19 -19.69 0.57
CA SER A 699 15.61 -19.80 0.24
C SER A 699 15.97 -19.26 -1.14
N PHE A 700 14.97 -19.01 -2.00
CA PHE A 700 15.06 -18.41 -3.33
C PHE A 700 14.40 -17.02 -3.36
N MET A 701 14.11 -16.46 -2.18
CA MET A 701 13.44 -15.17 -2.06
C MET A 701 14.25 -14.07 -2.73
N ASP A 702 13.54 -13.21 -3.45
CA ASP A 702 14.06 -12.03 -4.16
C ASP A 702 15.11 -12.32 -5.25
N LEU A 703 15.28 -13.58 -5.68
CA LEU A 703 16.08 -13.86 -6.88
C LEU A 703 15.46 -13.18 -8.11
N GLY A 704 16.32 -12.62 -8.95
CA GLY A 704 15.92 -11.86 -10.13
C GLY A 704 15.99 -10.35 -9.94
N LEU A 705 15.16 -9.65 -10.68
CA LEU A 705 15.13 -8.19 -10.76
C LEU A 705 14.59 -7.60 -9.46
N ASN A 706 15.29 -6.62 -8.92
CA ASN A 706 14.85 -5.84 -7.78
C ASN A 706 15.15 -4.36 -8.03
N ARG A 707 14.23 -3.48 -7.63
CA ARG A 707 14.38 -2.03 -7.79
C ARG A 707 14.09 -1.31 -6.48
N TYR A 708 14.89 -0.29 -6.19
CA TYR A 708 14.65 0.65 -5.11
C TYR A 708 15.48 1.90 -5.33
N SER A 709 15.06 3.00 -4.73
CA SER A 709 15.79 4.27 -4.80
C SER A 709 15.89 4.88 -3.42
N TYR A 710 16.91 5.71 -3.22
CA TYR A 710 17.10 6.50 -2.01
C TYR A 710 17.71 7.85 -2.34
N ALA A 711 17.57 8.79 -1.42
CA ALA A 711 18.20 10.10 -1.53
C ALA A 711 18.89 10.50 -0.22
N ILE A 712 19.95 11.29 -0.33
CA ILE A 712 20.68 11.85 0.82
C ILE A 712 20.36 13.34 0.90
N PHE A 713 19.86 13.76 2.06
CA PHE A 713 19.55 15.15 2.37
C PHE A 713 20.28 15.56 3.65
N SER A 714 21.09 16.62 3.58
CA SER A 714 21.66 17.29 4.75
C SER A 714 20.86 18.53 5.09
N HIS A 715 20.64 18.74 6.39
CA HIS A 715 19.88 19.87 6.92
C HIS A 715 20.68 20.62 7.98
N SER A 716 20.34 21.89 8.16
CA SER A 716 20.80 22.71 9.27
C SER A 716 19.88 22.52 10.46
N GLY A 717 20.44 22.30 11.65
CA GLY A 717 19.68 22.13 12.87
C GLY A 717 19.22 20.69 13.11
N ASN A 718 18.04 20.56 13.72
CA ASN A 718 17.39 19.27 13.97
C ASN A 718 16.48 18.91 12.79
N VAL A 719 16.32 17.60 12.57
CA VAL A 719 15.36 17.07 11.59
C VAL A 719 13.95 17.63 11.81
N GLY A 720 13.30 18.07 10.72
CA GLY A 720 11.97 18.68 10.77
C GLY A 720 11.20 18.58 9.44
N ALA A 721 10.43 19.62 9.14
CA ALA A 721 9.55 19.66 7.97
C ALA A 721 10.29 19.66 6.62
N ASP A 722 11.53 20.13 6.59
CA ASP A 722 12.39 20.09 5.41
C ASP A 722 12.67 18.66 4.97
N THR A 723 13.10 17.78 5.88
CA THR A 723 13.26 16.34 5.59
C THR A 723 11.94 15.72 5.14
N GLN A 724 10.83 16.04 5.80
CA GLN A 724 9.51 15.53 5.41
C GLN A 724 9.12 16.01 3.99
N LEU A 725 9.40 17.26 3.66
CA LEU A 725 9.09 17.84 2.36
C LEU A 725 9.93 17.20 1.25
N GLU A 726 11.24 17.09 1.44
CA GLU A 726 12.14 16.44 0.48
C GLU A 726 11.79 14.96 0.30
N ALA A 727 11.43 14.26 1.39
CA ALA A 727 10.95 12.88 1.31
C ALA A 727 9.67 12.76 0.46
N ARG A 728 8.69 13.65 0.65
CA ARG A 728 7.45 13.64 -0.14
C ARG A 728 7.70 14.00 -1.60
N GLN A 729 8.56 14.97 -1.90
CA GLN A 729 8.91 15.32 -3.26
C GLN A 729 9.63 14.19 -4.00
N PHE A 730 10.57 13.51 -3.33
CA PHE A 730 11.31 12.38 -3.91
C PHE A 730 10.38 11.19 -4.22
N VAL A 731 9.51 10.85 -3.28
CA VAL A 731 8.58 9.71 -3.36
C VAL A 731 7.40 10.00 -4.29
N THR A 732 6.97 11.27 -4.42
CA THR A 732 5.84 11.69 -5.27
C THR A 732 6.33 12.60 -6.40
N PRO A 733 6.76 12.07 -7.57
CA PRO A 733 7.24 12.88 -8.67
C PRO A 733 6.13 13.71 -9.33
N MET A 734 6.50 14.84 -9.95
CA MET A 734 5.60 15.57 -10.85
C MET A 734 5.30 14.75 -12.11
N THR A 735 4.10 14.89 -12.66
CA THR A 735 3.66 14.18 -13.88
C THR A 735 3.41 15.17 -15.01
N ALA A 736 3.61 14.75 -16.26
CA ALA A 736 3.42 15.57 -17.45
C ALA A 736 2.37 14.97 -18.40
N TYR A 737 1.58 15.84 -19.04
CA TYR A 737 0.45 15.49 -19.91
C TYR A 737 0.53 16.30 -21.20
N LEU A 738 0.29 15.66 -22.34
CA LEU A 738 0.22 16.33 -23.63
C LEU A 738 -1.17 16.93 -23.84
N THR A 739 -1.23 18.07 -24.53
CA THR A 739 -2.52 18.69 -24.91
C THR A 739 -2.39 19.42 -26.24
N GLU A 740 -3.54 19.79 -26.83
CA GLU A 740 -3.61 20.55 -28.07
C GLU A 740 -3.42 22.06 -27.82
N LYS A 741 -3.25 22.81 -28.92
CA LYS A 741 -3.19 24.28 -28.88
C LYS A 741 -4.60 24.87 -28.89
N HIS A 742 -4.92 25.67 -27.89
CA HIS A 742 -6.21 26.34 -27.73
C HIS A 742 -6.07 27.60 -26.87
N GLN A 743 -7.07 28.48 -26.97
CA GLN A 743 -7.10 29.72 -26.18
C GLN A 743 -7.12 29.46 -24.66
N GLY A 744 -7.73 28.35 -24.24
CA GLY A 744 -7.93 28.00 -22.84
C GLY A 744 -8.90 28.92 -22.11
N LEU A 745 -9.44 28.43 -21.00
CA LEU A 745 -10.23 29.23 -20.04
C LEU A 745 -9.41 29.57 -18.80
N LEU A 746 -8.51 28.68 -18.40
CA LEU A 746 -7.52 28.90 -17.35
C LEU A 746 -6.26 29.58 -17.91
N LYS A 747 -5.48 30.20 -17.02
CA LYS A 747 -4.15 30.70 -17.36
C LYS A 747 -3.20 29.54 -17.66
N SER A 748 -2.03 29.85 -18.21
CA SER A 748 -0.91 28.92 -18.43
C SER A 748 -0.35 28.31 -17.12
N SER A 749 -0.63 28.93 -15.97
CA SER A 749 -0.26 28.46 -14.64
C SER A 749 -1.47 28.58 -13.71
N TYR A 750 -1.80 27.49 -13.03
CA TYR A 750 -2.96 27.37 -12.14
C TYR A 750 -2.54 26.68 -10.85
N SER A 751 -3.08 27.11 -9.71
CA SER A 751 -2.89 26.47 -8.41
C SER A 751 -4.26 26.18 -7.84
N PHE A 752 -4.52 24.91 -7.53
CA PHE A 752 -5.79 24.51 -6.93
C PHE A 752 -5.85 24.89 -5.44
N GLY A 753 -4.71 25.05 -4.78
CA GLY A 753 -4.65 25.44 -3.38
C GLY A 753 -3.25 25.60 -2.84
N ASN A 754 -3.17 26.09 -1.62
CA ASN A 754 -1.91 26.27 -0.90
C ASN A 754 -2.13 26.24 0.62
N VAL A 755 -1.05 25.99 1.34
CA VAL A 755 -0.94 26.03 2.80
C VAL A 755 -0.07 27.21 3.25
N SER A 756 -0.30 27.73 4.46
CA SER A 756 0.54 28.81 5.00
C SER A 756 1.86 28.35 5.58
N ASP A 757 1.99 27.07 5.95
CA ASP A 757 3.16 26.51 6.60
C ASP A 757 3.40 25.07 6.12
N ASN A 758 4.66 24.72 5.84
CA ASN A 758 5.06 23.37 5.42
C ASN A 758 5.25 22.42 6.61
N ASP A 759 5.22 22.92 7.85
CA ASP A 759 5.18 22.09 9.06
C ASP A 759 3.88 21.26 9.13
N VAL A 760 2.81 21.64 8.40
CA VAL A 760 1.57 20.87 8.27
C VAL A 760 1.47 20.23 6.88
N ILE A 761 1.30 18.91 6.86
CA ILE A 761 1.29 18.10 5.65
C ILE A 761 -0.15 17.77 5.26
N ILE A 762 -0.48 17.92 3.98
CA ILE A 762 -1.74 17.40 3.43
C ILE A 762 -1.58 15.91 3.13
N ARG A 763 -2.27 15.06 3.89
CA ARG A 763 -2.24 13.60 3.76
C ARG A 763 -3.22 13.05 2.74
N ALA A 764 -4.35 13.73 2.52
CA ALA A 764 -5.34 13.37 1.52
C ALA A 764 -6.16 14.59 1.07
N ILE A 765 -6.54 14.60 -0.21
CA ILE A 765 -7.64 15.40 -0.75
C ILE A 765 -8.48 14.45 -1.61
N LYS A 766 -9.67 14.10 -1.14
CA LYS A 766 -10.57 13.16 -1.84
C LYS A 766 -12.02 13.63 -1.76
N LYS A 767 -12.91 12.99 -2.51
CA LYS A 767 -14.36 13.15 -2.31
C LYS A 767 -14.82 12.34 -1.10
N ALA A 768 -15.81 12.83 -0.33
CA ALA A 768 -16.42 12.08 0.76
C ALA A 768 -17.08 10.78 0.26
N GLU A 769 -17.19 9.77 1.10
CA GLU A 769 -17.78 8.48 0.71
C GLU A 769 -19.28 8.57 0.43
N ASP A 770 -19.98 9.40 1.23
CA ASP A 770 -21.45 9.46 1.24
C ASP A 770 -22.00 10.89 1.04
N SER A 771 -21.18 11.84 0.57
CA SER A 771 -21.61 13.20 0.24
C SER A 771 -20.81 13.83 -0.91
N ASP A 772 -21.23 15.01 -1.37
CA ASP A 772 -20.49 15.80 -2.37
C ASP A 772 -19.37 16.67 -1.77
N GLU A 773 -19.09 16.54 -0.47
CA GLU A 773 -18.03 17.29 0.21
C GLU A 773 -16.64 16.76 -0.18
N ILE A 774 -15.63 17.65 -0.08
CA ILE A 774 -14.23 17.31 -0.25
C ILE A 774 -13.63 17.05 1.13
N ILE A 775 -13.02 15.89 1.31
CA ILE A 775 -12.31 15.51 2.52
C ILE A 775 -10.85 15.95 2.38
N VAL A 776 -10.38 16.72 3.36
CA VAL A 776 -8.96 17.07 3.50
C VAL A 776 -8.45 16.56 4.84
N ARG A 777 -7.35 15.80 4.80
CA ARG A 777 -6.65 15.33 6.01
C ARG A 777 -5.32 16.07 6.14
N LEU A 778 -5.10 16.65 7.32
CA LEU A 778 -3.91 17.42 7.68
C LEU A 778 -3.21 16.77 8.87
N ASN A 779 -1.89 16.85 8.91
CA ASN A 779 -1.09 16.38 10.02
C ASN A 779 0.13 17.29 10.23
N GLU A 780 0.37 17.71 11.47
CA GLU A 780 1.61 18.39 11.84
C GLU A 780 2.78 17.38 11.74
N GLY A 781 3.84 17.75 11.04
CA GLY A 781 4.93 16.84 10.67
C GLY A 781 6.29 17.18 11.28
N ALA A 782 6.41 18.29 12.02
CA ALA A 782 7.66 18.87 12.48
C ALA A 782 7.84 18.85 14.01
N LYS A 783 6.88 18.29 14.76
CA LYS A 783 6.86 18.24 16.22
C LYS A 783 6.79 19.63 16.86
N LYS A 784 6.01 20.54 16.28
CA LYS A 784 5.83 21.91 16.79
C LYS A 784 4.35 22.25 16.99
N ASN A 785 4.09 23.30 17.77
CA ASN A 785 2.79 23.94 17.73
C ASN A 785 2.74 24.85 16.50
N VAL A 786 1.65 24.79 15.74
CA VAL A 786 1.37 25.68 14.61
C VAL A 786 0.08 26.42 14.91
N GLU A 787 0.13 27.74 14.99
CA GLU A 787 -1.04 28.59 15.24
C GLU A 787 -1.51 29.26 13.95
N ASP A 788 -2.82 29.47 13.84
CA ASP A 788 -3.44 30.19 12.71
C ASP A 788 -3.04 29.61 11.32
N PHE A 789 -2.84 28.29 11.23
CA PHE A 789 -2.60 27.61 9.97
C PHE A 789 -3.77 27.84 9.03
N THR A 790 -3.47 28.19 7.78
CA THR A 790 -4.48 28.41 6.75
C THR A 790 -4.33 27.45 5.58
N LEU A 791 -5.46 26.89 5.14
CA LEU A 791 -5.60 26.16 3.89
C LEU A 791 -6.51 26.92 2.93
N THR A 792 -6.07 27.04 1.69
CA THR A 792 -6.85 27.57 0.57
C THR A 792 -7.08 26.48 -0.46
N LEU A 793 -8.29 26.38 -1.00
CA LEU A 793 -8.66 25.48 -2.09
C LEU A 793 -9.65 26.17 -3.03
N GLY A 794 -9.52 25.92 -4.33
CA GLY A 794 -10.36 26.51 -5.38
C GLY A 794 -10.39 28.03 -5.31
N GLU A 795 -11.58 28.61 -5.50
CA GLU A 795 -11.84 30.05 -5.36
C GLU A 795 -12.23 30.45 -3.93
N GLY A 796 -12.10 29.51 -2.99
CA GLY A 796 -12.37 29.69 -1.57
C GLY A 796 -13.28 28.60 -1.02
N ILE A 797 -13.13 28.34 0.27
CA ILE A 797 -13.95 27.40 1.04
C ILE A 797 -15.22 28.13 1.49
N GLU A 798 -16.38 27.58 1.18
CA GLU A 798 -17.69 28.11 1.56
C GLU A 798 -18.06 27.67 2.98
N SER A 799 -17.91 26.39 3.27
CA SER A 799 -18.18 25.81 4.58
C SER A 799 -17.24 24.66 4.88
N ALA A 800 -16.94 24.44 6.15
CA ALA A 800 -16.17 23.29 6.62
C ALA A 800 -16.72 22.78 7.95
N ARG A 801 -16.55 21.48 8.18
CA ARG A 801 -16.73 20.82 9.48
C ARG A 801 -15.53 19.93 9.77
N GLU A 802 -15.07 19.92 11.00
CA GLU A 802 -14.06 18.95 11.44
C GLU A 802 -14.72 17.57 11.57
N ILE A 803 -14.01 16.55 11.14
CA ILE A 803 -14.45 15.17 11.08
C ILE A 803 -13.37 14.21 11.59
N TYR A 804 -13.80 13.03 11.97
CA TYR A 804 -12.89 11.89 12.14
C TYR A 804 -12.45 11.33 10.78
N ALA A 805 -11.47 10.43 10.78
CA ALA A 805 -11.05 9.70 9.59
C ALA A 805 -12.17 8.85 8.97
N SER A 806 -13.15 8.45 9.79
CA SER A 806 -14.39 7.77 9.42
C SER A 806 -15.43 8.70 8.78
N GLU A 807 -15.10 9.97 8.55
CA GLU A 807 -15.97 11.01 7.97
C GLU A 807 -17.16 11.46 8.85
N GLU A 808 -17.23 10.92 10.06
CA GLU A 808 -18.17 11.32 11.10
C GLU A 808 -17.91 12.74 11.59
N TYR A 809 -18.97 13.51 11.85
CA TYR A 809 -18.87 14.86 12.42
C TYR A 809 -18.16 14.84 13.77
N LYS A 810 -17.20 15.74 13.96
CA LYS A 810 -16.46 15.93 15.20
C LYS A 810 -16.73 17.30 15.82
N ALA A 811 -16.58 18.38 15.04
CA ALA A 811 -16.78 19.75 15.50
C ALA A 811 -17.02 20.72 14.33
N ASP A 812 -17.46 21.94 14.65
CA ASP A 812 -17.49 23.04 13.67
C ASP A 812 -16.06 23.48 13.32
N ALA A 813 -15.83 23.85 12.06
CA ALA A 813 -14.54 24.37 11.60
C ALA A 813 -14.62 25.86 11.26
N GLN A 814 -13.50 26.57 11.46
CA GLN A 814 -13.45 28.01 11.25
C GLN A 814 -13.07 28.36 9.81
N ILE A 815 -13.91 29.16 9.15
CA ILE A 815 -13.62 29.75 7.84
C ILE A 815 -13.48 31.27 8.00
N ILE A 816 -12.35 31.82 7.56
CA ILE A 816 -12.09 33.27 7.51
C ILE A 816 -11.70 33.63 6.08
N ASP A 817 -12.43 34.56 5.46
CA ASP A 817 -12.17 35.05 4.09
C ASP A 817 -12.03 33.92 3.04
N GLY A 818 -12.81 32.84 3.20
CA GLY A 818 -12.77 31.69 2.30
C GLY A 818 -11.57 30.74 2.53
N LYS A 819 -10.89 30.84 3.66
CA LYS A 819 -9.80 29.95 4.07
C LYS A 819 -10.21 29.15 5.29
N LEU A 820 -9.82 27.88 5.33
CA LEU A 820 -9.87 27.10 6.57
C LEU A 820 -8.76 27.60 7.49
N VAL A 821 -9.10 27.95 8.73
CA VAL A 821 -8.15 28.41 9.76
C VAL A 821 -8.22 27.46 10.95
N THR A 822 -7.07 26.93 11.38
CA THR A 822 -6.97 26.04 12.55
C THR A 822 -5.56 26.08 13.14
N SER A 823 -5.38 25.56 14.35
CA SER A 823 -4.07 25.32 14.96
C SER A 823 -3.78 23.83 15.09
N PHE A 824 -2.51 23.46 15.31
CA PHE A 824 -2.05 22.10 15.54
C PHE A 824 -1.08 22.02 16.72
N LYS A 825 -1.24 20.98 17.54
CA LYS A 825 -0.22 20.49 18.48
C LYS A 825 0.79 19.59 17.74
N PRO A 826 1.95 19.28 18.36
CA PRO A 826 2.92 18.35 17.79
C PRO A 826 2.28 17.04 17.34
N TYR A 827 2.50 16.69 16.08
CA TYR A 827 1.99 15.50 15.40
C TYR A 827 0.46 15.34 15.34
N GLU A 828 -0.30 16.37 15.71
CA GLU A 828 -1.77 16.33 15.69
C GLU A 828 -2.30 16.09 14.26
N ILE A 829 -3.40 15.34 14.18
CA ILE A 829 -4.10 15.03 12.93
C ILE A 829 -5.46 15.69 12.98
N LYS A 830 -5.84 16.37 11.89
CA LYS A 830 -7.19 16.91 11.72
C LYS A 830 -7.73 16.53 10.35
N SER A 831 -9.04 16.34 10.26
CA SER A 831 -9.71 16.10 9.00
C SER A 831 -10.93 17.00 8.88
N PHE A 832 -11.18 17.46 7.66
CA PHE A 832 -12.26 18.41 7.39
C PHE A 832 -13.05 17.95 6.18
N ALA A 833 -14.37 18.01 6.28
CA ALA A 833 -15.26 17.94 5.13
C ALA A 833 -15.56 19.37 4.68
N LEU A 834 -15.29 19.67 3.42
CA LEU A 834 -15.32 21.02 2.83
C LEU A 834 -16.36 21.10 1.72
N LYS A 835 -17.03 22.24 1.62
CA LYS A 835 -17.69 22.69 0.39
C LYS A 835 -16.93 23.92 -0.12
N LEU A 836 -16.54 23.87 -1.39
CA LEU A 836 -15.87 24.99 -2.05
C LEU A 836 -16.90 25.91 -2.68
N LYS A 837 -16.60 27.20 -2.76
CA LYS A 837 -17.33 28.13 -3.62
C LYS A 837 -17.27 27.62 -5.06
N PRO A 838 -18.36 27.66 -5.83
CA PRO A 838 -18.34 27.25 -7.23
C PRO A 838 -17.26 27.98 -8.02
N SER A 839 -16.58 27.28 -8.93
CA SER A 839 -15.61 27.96 -9.79
C SER A 839 -16.32 28.90 -10.76
N SER A 840 -15.74 30.08 -10.94
CA SER A 840 -16.06 31.02 -12.01
C SER A 840 -15.71 30.50 -13.40
N ILE A 841 -14.89 29.44 -13.49
CA ILE A 841 -14.47 28.77 -14.72
C ILE A 841 -14.96 27.32 -14.67
N LEU A 842 -15.80 26.95 -15.62
CA LEU A 842 -16.27 25.58 -15.79
C LEU A 842 -15.85 25.07 -17.16
N GLY A 843 -15.24 23.90 -17.17
CA GLY A 843 -14.96 23.14 -18.37
C GLY A 843 -16.14 22.34 -18.86
N GLU A 844 -15.89 21.57 -19.90
CA GLU A 844 -16.84 20.61 -20.46
C GLU A 844 -16.27 19.20 -20.34
N LYS A 845 -17.12 18.25 -19.96
CA LYS A 845 -16.78 16.84 -19.92
C LYS A 845 -16.73 16.27 -21.33
N ALA A 846 -15.87 15.30 -21.55
CA ALA A 846 -15.92 14.50 -22.78
C ALA A 846 -17.29 13.83 -22.93
N VAL A 847 -17.87 13.89 -24.12
CA VAL A 847 -19.15 13.25 -24.42
C VAL A 847 -18.87 11.81 -24.85
N CYS A 848 -19.41 10.86 -24.11
CA CYS A 848 -19.41 9.44 -24.45
C CYS A 848 -20.77 9.05 -25.04
N THR A 849 -20.78 8.61 -26.29
CA THR A 849 -22.00 8.16 -26.98
C THR A 849 -21.91 6.65 -27.21
N PRO A 850 -22.82 5.84 -26.63
CA PRO A 850 -22.83 4.39 -26.84
C PRO A 850 -22.91 4.04 -28.33
N VAL A 851 -22.06 3.13 -28.77
CA VAL A 851 -22.07 2.58 -30.13
C VAL A 851 -22.97 1.35 -30.15
N SER A 852 -23.91 1.32 -31.07
CA SER A 852 -24.80 0.15 -31.24
C SER A 852 -24.02 -1.03 -31.81
N LEU A 853 -24.11 -2.18 -31.14
CA LEU A 853 -23.48 -3.43 -31.55
C LEU A 853 -24.55 -4.52 -31.71
N ASP A 854 -24.48 -5.28 -32.80
CA ASP A 854 -25.38 -6.40 -33.07
C ASP A 854 -24.91 -7.65 -32.30
N PHE A 855 -25.13 -7.69 -30.99
CA PHE A 855 -24.67 -8.80 -30.13
C PHE A 855 -25.19 -10.17 -30.61
N ASP A 856 -24.29 -11.15 -30.66
CA ASP A 856 -24.54 -12.49 -31.19
C ASP A 856 -24.23 -13.62 -30.19
N LYS A 857 -23.57 -13.29 -29.07
CA LYS A 857 -23.21 -14.22 -27.99
C LYS A 857 -23.69 -13.76 -26.62
N ASN A 858 -23.79 -14.72 -25.71
CA ASN A 858 -24.11 -14.55 -24.30
C ASN A 858 -22.88 -14.89 -23.45
N ILE A 859 -22.22 -13.87 -22.91
CA ILE A 859 -21.08 -13.98 -21.99
C ILE A 859 -21.41 -13.53 -20.57
N ILE A 860 -22.54 -12.87 -20.30
CA ILE A 860 -22.96 -12.47 -18.95
C ILE A 860 -24.13 -13.36 -18.51
N THR A 861 -23.95 -14.15 -17.45
CA THR A 861 -24.93 -15.16 -17.04
C THR A 861 -25.23 -15.05 -15.55
N LYS A 862 -26.45 -15.42 -15.15
CA LYS A 862 -26.78 -15.61 -13.73
C LYS A 862 -26.26 -16.96 -13.25
N GLN A 863 -26.07 -17.09 -11.94
CA GLN A 863 -25.81 -18.39 -11.34
C GLN A 863 -26.92 -19.40 -11.72
N GLY A 864 -26.52 -20.61 -12.12
CA GLY A 864 -27.38 -21.66 -12.66
C GLY A 864 -27.59 -21.63 -14.18
N GLU A 865 -27.25 -20.55 -14.88
CA GLU A 865 -27.39 -20.43 -16.33
C GLU A 865 -26.10 -20.82 -17.08
N LYS A 866 -26.24 -21.24 -18.35
CA LYS A 866 -25.11 -21.47 -19.25
C LYS A 866 -25.12 -20.43 -20.37
N GLY A 867 -23.97 -19.82 -20.63
CA GLY A 867 -23.78 -18.93 -21.76
C GLY A 867 -23.21 -19.65 -22.98
N ASP A 868 -22.73 -18.88 -23.96
CA ASP A 868 -22.15 -19.38 -25.20
C ASP A 868 -20.63 -19.67 -25.10
N PHE A 869 -20.02 -19.45 -23.94
CA PHE A 869 -18.59 -19.62 -23.67
C PHE A 869 -18.36 -20.52 -22.45
N ASP A 870 -17.18 -21.14 -22.37
CA ASP A 870 -16.78 -22.01 -21.25
C ASP A 870 -16.79 -21.28 -19.90
N PHE A 871 -16.42 -20.00 -19.92
CA PHE A 871 -16.45 -19.11 -18.78
C PHE A 871 -17.21 -17.84 -19.15
N THR A 872 -18.10 -17.42 -18.26
CA THR A 872 -18.95 -16.25 -18.44
C THR A 872 -18.82 -15.31 -17.25
N LEU A 873 -19.03 -14.01 -17.48
CA LEU A 873 -19.08 -12.99 -16.45
C LEU A 873 -20.32 -13.17 -15.56
N PRO A 874 -20.19 -13.01 -14.23
CA PRO A 874 -21.32 -13.11 -13.32
C PRO A 874 -22.24 -11.88 -13.43
N TYR A 875 -23.53 -12.10 -13.69
CA TYR A 875 -24.55 -11.06 -13.81
C TYR A 875 -24.68 -10.20 -12.55
N GLU A 876 -24.50 -10.82 -11.38
CA GLU A 876 -24.67 -10.26 -10.05
C GLU A 876 -23.60 -9.23 -9.66
N ILE A 877 -22.42 -9.25 -10.28
CA ILE A 877 -21.31 -8.33 -9.95
C ILE A 877 -21.03 -7.29 -11.04
N ILE A 878 -21.56 -7.47 -12.25
CA ILE A 878 -21.38 -6.50 -13.34
C ILE A 878 -22.53 -5.49 -13.38
N SER A 879 -22.18 -4.21 -13.36
CA SER A 879 -23.12 -3.08 -13.45
C SER A 879 -23.62 -2.88 -14.88
N ASP A 880 -24.75 -2.16 -15.03
CA ASP A 880 -25.32 -1.79 -16.34
C ASP A 880 -24.48 -0.72 -17.06
N LYS A 881 -23.55 -0.08 -16.32
CA LYS A 881 -22.65 0.95 -16.83
C LYS A 881 -21.27 0.78 -16.19
N ILE A 882 -20.23 0.85 -17.00
CA ILE A 882 -18.85 0.83 -16.55
C ILE A 882 -18.23 2.18 -16.93
N ILE A 883 -17.84 2.96 -15.92
CA ILE A 883 -17.14 4.24 -16.09
C ILE A 883 -15.69 4.02 -15.67
N THR A 884 -14.76 4.28 -16.58
CA THR A 884 -13.33 3.99 -16.39
C THR A 884 -12.49 4.76 -17.40
N ASN A 885 -11.32 5.26 -16.99
CA ASN A 885 -10.41 6.03 -17.85
C ASN A 885 -11.13 7.18 -18.60
N GLY A 886 -12.07 7.86 -17.91
CA GLY A 886 -12.87 8.95 -18.47
C GLY A 886 -13.91 8.54 -19.53
N LYS A 887 -14.20 7.24 -19.65
CA LYS A 887 -15.10 6.68 -20.67
C LYS A 887 -16.28 5.98 -20.03
N GLU A 888 -17.46 6.17 -20.60
CA GLU A 888 -18.68 5.45 -20.21
C GLU A 888 -19.01 4.35 -21.22
N PHE A 889 -19.12 3.12 -20.73
CA PHE A 889 -19.56 1.94 -21.47
C PHE A 889 -20.92 1.49 -20.95
N VAL A 890 -21.91 1.36 -21.84
CA VAL A 890 -23.21 0.77 -21.51
C VAL A 890 -23.11 -0.74 -21.68
N ILE A 891 -23.50 -1.48 -20.63
CA ILE A 891 -23.41 -2.94 -20.58
C ILE A 891 -24.81 -3.52 -20.74
N HIS A 892 -25.00 -4.29 -21.80
CA HIS A 892 -26.18 -5.12 -21.99
C HIS A 892 -25.94 -6.43 -21.23
N LYS A 893 -26.92 -6.90 -20.45
CA LYS A 893 -26.77 -8.12 -19.64
C LYS A 893 -27.72 -9.24 -20.03
N ASP A 894 -28.84 -8.92 -20.66
CA ASP A 894 -29.87 -9.89 -21.04
C ASP A 894 -29.66 -10.43 -22.46
N GLY A 895 -30.11 -11.67 -22.69
CA GLY A 895 -30.13 -12.28 -24.02
C GLY A 895 -28.74 -12.45 -24.62
N LYS A 896 -28.54 -11.90 -25.83
CA LYS A 896 -27.21 -11.77 -26.43
C LYS A 896 -26.63 -10.43 -25.99
N ASN A 897 -25.49 -10.48 -25.32
CA ASN A 897 -24.88 -9.37 -24.57
C ASN A 897 -23.40 -9.15 -24.89
N ALA A 898 -22.85 -9.87 -25.87
CA ALA A 898 -21.52 -9.66 -26.40
C ALA A 898 -21.44 -9.93 -27.90
N LEU A 899 -20.45 -9.32 -28.54
CA LEU A 899 -20.15 -9.45 -29.96
C LEU A 899 -18.82 -10.16 -30.14
N VAL A 900 -18.79 -11.23 -30.93
CA VAL A 900 -17.54 -11.84 -31.40
C VAL A 900 -17.05 -11.12 -32.66
N ALA A 901 -15.78 -10.75 -32.72
CA ALA A 901 -15.24 -10.03 -33.87
C ALA A 901 -15.13 -10.96 -35.11
N ASN A 902 -15.87 -10.62 -36.15
CA ASN A 902 -15.98 -11.39 -37.40
C ASN A 902 -16.15 -10.46 -38.61
N GLY A 903 -15.42 -9.35 -38.65
CA GLY A 903 -15.45 -8.41 -39.78
C GLY A 903 -16.65 -7.48 -39.84
N GLN A 904 -17.37 -7.27 -38.73
CA GLN A 904 -18.51 -6.36 -38.68
C GLN A 904 -18.05 -4.92 -38.95
N SER A 905 -18.89 -4.15 -39.65
CA SER A 905 -18.67 -2.72 -39.92
C SER A 905 -19.51 -1.86 -38.97
N ILE A 906 -18.83 -0.97 -38.25
CA ILE A 906 -19.40 -0.05 -37.27
C ILE A 906 -19.36 1.35 -37.86
N ALA A 907 -20.50 2.05 -37.83
CA ALA A 907 -20.56 3.46 -38.22
C ALA A 907 -19.93 4.36 -37.16
N VAL A 908 -19.12 5.32 -37.60
CA VAL A 908 -18.51 6.35 -36.76
C VAL A 908 -19.44 7.56 -36.72
N ALA A 909 -19.70 8.09 -35.52
CA ALA A 909 -20.47 9.33 -35.37
C ALA A 909 -19.65 10.53 -35.88
N ASP A 910 -20.30 11.50 -36.54
CA ASP A 910 -19.63 12.64 -37.20
C ASP A 910 -18.72 13.47 -36.27
N ASN A 911 -18.98 13.46 -34.96
CA ASN A 911 -18.25 14.21 -33.93
C ASN A 911 -17.29 13.35 -33.09
N ALA A 912 -17.11 12.07 -33.44
CA ALA A 912 -16.20 11.19 -32.72
C ALA A 912 -14.75 11.47 -33.11
N ASP A 913 -13.90 11.72 -32.11
CA ASP A 913 -12.45 11.73 -32.29
C ASP A 913 -11.88 10.32 -32.06
N THR A 914 -12.48 9.56 -31.13
CA THR A 914 -12.05 8.20 -30.76
C THR A 914 -13.25 7.25 -30.66
N ILE A 915 -13.08 6.00 -31.08
CA ILE A 915 -13.96 4.88 -30.66
C ILE A 915 -13.16 4.01 -29.69
N SER A 916 -13.75 3.76 -28.53
CA SER A 916 -13.19 2.89 -27.51
C SER A 916 -14.01 1.60 -27.39
N PHE A 917 -13.32 0.47 -27.42
CA PHE A 917 -13.91 -0.85 -27.21
C PHE A 917 -13.55 -1.37 -25.82
N LEU A 918 -14.54 -1.89 -25.10
CA LEU A 918 -14.32 -2.73 -23.92
C LEU A 918 -14.32 -4.19 -24.38
N CYS A 919 -13.12 -4.76 -24.56
CA CYS A 919 -12.96 -6.07 -25.17
C CYS A 919 -11.83 -6.89 -24.53
N ALA A 920 -11.82 -8.17 -24.83
CA ALA A 920 -10.75 -9.08 -24.47
C ALA A 920 -10.68 -10.25 -25.45
N SER A 921 -9.54 -10.94 -25.44
CA SER A 921 -9.39 -12.24 -26.08
C SER A 921 -9.70 -13.35 -25.09
N LEU A 922 -10.36 -14.41 -25.54
CA LEU A 922 -10.61 -15.62 -24.76
C LEU A 922 -9.45 -16.63 -24.83
N ASP A 923 -8.53 -16.48 -25.78
CA ASP A 923 -7.40 -17.39 -26.01
C ASP A 923 -6.12 -16.61 -26.33
N GLY A 924 -5.36 -16.28 -25.28
CA GLY A 924 -4.09 -15.55 -25.38
C GLY A 924 -4.23 -14.11 -25.91
N ASP A 925 -3.15 -13.33 -25.81
CA ASP A 925 -3.11 -11.98 -26.42
C ASP A 925 -3.19 -12.05 -27.96
N ARG A 926 -3.92 -11.12 -28.58
CA ARG A 926 -4.09 -11.01 -30.03
C ARG A 926 -3.60 -9.66 -30.53
N ASN A 927 -2.83 -9.65 -31.62
CA ASN A 927 -2.60 -8.44 -32.39
C ASN A 927 -3.72 -8.36 -33.43
N ALA A 928 -4.69 -7.49 -33.21
CA ALA A 928 -5.91 -7.36 -33.97
C ALA A 928 -5.79 -6.22 -35.00
N GLU A 929 -6.17 -6.50 -36.24
CA GLU A 929 -6.20 -5.51 -37.32
C GLU A 929 -7.61 -4.95 -37.46
N PHE A 930 -7.79 -3.69 -37.05
CA PHE A 930 -9.00 -2.90 -37.28
C PHE A 930 -8.82 -2.12 -38.60
N MET A 931 -9.87 -1.96 -39.40
CA MET A 931 -9.83 -1.03 -40.53
C MET A 931 -10.63 0.23 -40.22
N VAL A 932 -9.97 1.38 -40.17
CA VAL A 932 -10.60 2.70 -40.06
C VAL A 932 -10.69 3.28 -41.46
N ASP A 933 -11.89 3.28 -42.04
CA ASP A 933 -12.14 3.44 -43.47
C ASP A 933 -11.21 2.53 -44.31
N ASP A 934 -10.24 3.11 -45.03
CA ASP A 934 -9.29 2.40 -45.89
C ASP A 934 -7.93 2.14 -45.21
N HIS A 935 -7.78 2.46 -43.92
CA HIS A 935 -6.51 2.37 -43.17
C HIS A 935 -6.54 1.26 -42.11
N THR A 936 -5.56 0.36 -42.15
CA THR A 936 -5.37 -0.66 -41.12
C THR A 936 -4.67 -0.09 -39.90
N VAL A 937 -5.27 -0.29 -38.72
CA VAL A 937 -4.70 0.02 -37.40
C VAL A 937 -4.56 -1.30 -36.64
N THR A 938 -3.35 -1.63 -36.22
CA THR A 938 -3.08 -2.85 -35.45
C THR A 938 -3.01 -2.53 -33.97
N GLU A 939 -3.93 -3.09 -33.19
CA GLU A 939 -3.97 -2.92 -31.73
C GLU A 939 -3.85 -4.26 -31.02
N LYS A 940 -3.29 -4.25 -29.80
CA LYS A 940 -3.23 -5.46 -28.98
C LYS A 940 -4.51 -5.62 -28.17
N VAL A 941 -5.24 -6.71 -28.41
CA VAL A 941 -6.36 -7.15 -27.57
C VAL A 941 -5.84 -8.18 -26.57
N HIS A 942 -5.89 -7.83 -25.29
CA HIS A 942 -5.34 -8.68 -24.23
C HIS A 942 -6.27 -9.83 -23.84
N SER A 943 -5.68 -10.95 -23.41
CA SER A 943 -6.40 -12.09 -22.85
C SER A 943 -7.13 -11.72 -21.56
N CYS A 944 -8.35 -12.21 -21.39
CA CYS A 944 -9.11 -12.03 -20.16
C CYS A 944 -8.63 -12.90 -18.99
N PHE A 945 -7.81 -13.94 -19.24
CA PHE A 945 -7.40 -14.90 -18.21
C PHE A 945 -5.94 -14.81 -17.79
N GLU A 946 -5.13 -14.08 -18.54
CA GLU A 946 -3.71 -13.94 -18.22
C GLU A 946 -3.48 -12.80 -17.24
N ASN A 947 -2.49 -12.96 -16.35
CA ASN A 947 -2.14 -11.92 -15.40
C ASN A 947 -1.65 -10.67 -16.14
N PHE A 948 -2.09 -9.51 -15.67
CA PHE A 948 -1.63 -8.20 -16.15
C PHE A 948 -0.14 -8.00 -15.89
N ALA A 949 0.35 -8.50 -14.75
CA ALA A 949 1.77 -8.46 -14.40
C ALA A 949 2.21 -9.72 -13.65
N GLY A 950 3.50 -9.99 -13.74
CA GLY A 950 4.20 -11.00 -12.96
C GLY A 950 5.59 -10.51 -12.58
N TRP A 951 6.18 -11.13 -11.57
CA TRP A 951 7.56 -10.87 -11.17
C TRP A 951 8.36 -12.16 -11.05
N ASP A 952 9.68 -12.06 -10.92
CA ASP A 952 10.56 -13.22 -10.93
C ASP A 952 10.23 -14.22 -9.80
N LEU A 953 9.86 -15.44 -10.19
CA LEU A 953 9.59 -16.55 -9.29
C LEU A 953 10.27 -17.82 -9.82
N TYR A 954 11.47 -18.11 -9.30
CA TYR A 954 12.33 -19.19 -9.82
C TYR A 954 11.64 -20.56 -9.95
N ASP A 955 10.89 -20.98 -8.92
CA ASP A 955 10.22 -22.30 -8.89
C ASP A 955 9.17 -22.48 -10.00
N PHE A 956 8.59 -21.37 -10.47
CA PHE A 956 7.60 -21.36 -11.56
C PHE A 956 8.21 -21.06 -12.92
N GLY A 957 9.51 -20.74 -12.98
CA GLY A 957 10.16 -20.27 -14.22
C GLY A 957 9.61 -18.94 -14.71
N GLU A 958 8.96 -18.17 -13.84
CA GLU A 958 8.36 -16.88 -14.20
C GLU A 958 9.42 -15.78 -14.17
N THR A 959 9.33 -14.91 -15.16
CA THR A 959 10.15 -13.72 -15.29
C THR A 959 9.32 -12.46 -15.10
N ALA A 960 9.92 -11.37 -14.65
CA ALA A 960 9.23 -10.09 -14.54
C ALA A 960 8.64 -9.62 -15.87
N TYR A 961 7.38 -9.17 -15.85
CA TYR A 961 6.70 -8.52 -16.96
C TYR A 961 5.52 -7.67 -16.47
N ILE A 962 5.18 -6.63 -17.22
CA ILE A 962 3.97 -5.82 -17.02
C ILE A 962 3.40 -5.56 -18.42
N ARG A 963 2.10 -5.80 -18.63
CA ARG A 963 1.42 -5.56 -19.91
C ARG A 963 1.17 -4.07 -20.16
N THR A 964 1.06 -3.69 -21.43
CA THR A 964 0.93 -2.30 -21.88
C THR A 964 -0.52 -1.86 -22.18
N GLY A 965 -1.53 -2.49 -21.58
CA GLY A 965 -2.96 -2.18 -21.81
C GLY A 965 -3.63 -1.36 -20.71
N ARG A 966 -4.80 -0.77 -21.02
CA ARG A 966 -5.67 -0.10 -20.04
C ARG A 966 -6.78 -1.05 -19.57
N LEU A 967 -6.79 -1.39 -18.28
CA LEU A 967 -7.82 -2.25 -17.70
C LEU A 967 -9.14 -1.47 -17.61
N GLY A 968 -10.17 -1.97 -18.29
CA GLY A 968 -11.52 -1.39 -18.23
C GLY A 968 -12.35 -1.99 -17.10
N TYR A 969 -12.40 -3.32 -17.05
CA TYR A 969 -13.19 -4.06 -16.05
C TYR A 969 -12.48 -5.34 -15.62
N SER A 970 -12.74 -5.77 -14.38
CA SER A 970 -12.22 -7.02 -13.83
C SER A 970 -13.27 -7.63 -12.92
N ALA A 971 -13.69 -8.85 -13.26
CA ALA A 971 -14.53 -9.68 -12.41
C ALA A 971 -13.66 -10.48 -11.43
N THR A 972 -14.12 -10.61 -10.18
CA THR A 972 -13.44 -11.38 -9.11
C THR A 972 -13.50 -12.89 -9.34
N HIS A 973 -14.53 -13.36 -10.04
CA HIS A 973 -14.73 -14.74 -10.48
C HIS A 973 -15.46 -14.80 -11.83
N SER A 974 -15.73 -16.02 -12.31
CA SER A 974 -16.53 -16.30 -13.50
C SER A 974 -17.47 -17.46 -13.23
N HIS A 975 -18.49 -17.64 -14.06
CA HIS A 975 -19.30 -18.85 -14.05
C HIS A 975 -18.75 -19.88 -15.03
N LYS A 976 -18.72 -21.14 -14.61
CA LYS A 976 -18.48 -22.33 -15.45
C LYS A 976 -19.61 -23.33 -15.23
N ASP A 977 -20.32 -23.67 -16.31
CA ASP A 977 -21.49 -24.55 -16.25
C ASP A 977 -22.55 -24.09 -15.22
N GLY A 978 -22.79 -22.78 -15.12
CA GLY A 978 -23.75 -22.19 -14.17
C GLY A 978 -23.33 -22.20 -12.71
N ARG A 979 -22.04 -22.40 -12.41
CA ARG A 979 -21.50 -22.35 -11.04
C ARG A 979 -20.27 -21.46 -10.99
N ASP A 980 -20.02 -20.87 -9.83
CA ASP A 980 -18.85 -20.01 -9.62
C ASP A 980 -17.56 -20.83 -9.77
N ALA A 981 -16.72 -20.38 -10.69
CA ALA A 981 -15.31 -20.73 -10.73
C ALA A 981 -14.58 -19.79 -9.76
N VAL A 982 -14.47 -20.24 -8.51
CA VAL A 982 -13.86 -19.48 -7.40
C VAL A 982 -12.54 -18.85 -7.81
N ALA A 983 -12.43 -17.54 -7.59
CA ALA A 983 -11.24 -16.73 -7.87
C ALA A 983 -10.74 -16.76 -9.33
N LYS A 984 -11.50 -17.33 -10.27
CA LYS A 984 -11.17 -17.34 -11.69
C LYS A 984 -11.73 -16.08 -12.34
N GLY A 985 -11.04 -14.97 -12.15
CA GLY A 985 -11.44 -13.67 -12.71
C GLY A 985 -11.37 -13.61 -14.23
N MET A 986 -12.03 -12.59 -14.78
CA MET A 986 -12.01 -12.22 -16.19
C MET A 986 -11.74 -10.73 -16.32
N ASN A 987 -10.71 -10.37 -17.08
CA ASN A 987 -10.30 -8.99 -17.31
C ASN A 987 -10.71 -8.52 -18.71
N PHE A 988 -11.28 -7.32 -18.80
CA PHE A 988 -11.60 -6.66 -20.05
C PHE A 988 -10.84 -5.34 -20.15
N TYR A 989 -10.32 -5.07 -21.33
CA TYR A 989 -9.38 -3.98 -21.59
C TYR A 989 -10.02 -2.96 -22.54
N ILE A 990 -9.47 -1.76 -22.52
CA ILE A 990 -9.87 -0.68 -23.42
C ILE A 990 -8.92 -0.66 -24.60
N VAL A 991 -9.48 -0.77 -25.81
CA VAL A 991 -8.77 -0.49 -27.07
C VAL A 991 -9.34 0.81 -27.65
N ASN A 992 -8.47 1.81 -27.84
CA ASN A 992 -8.84 3.10 -28.43
C ASN A 992 -8.41 3.14 -29.89
N LEU A 993 -9.31 3.57 -30.79
CA LEU A 993 -8.99 3.87 -32.17
C LEU A 993 -9.26 5.35 -32.45
N ASN A 994 -8.27 6.06 -32.99
CA ASN A 994 -8.48 7.39 -33.53
C ASN A 994 -9.32 7.29 -34.82
N VAL A 995 -10.50 7.91 -34.80
CA VAL A 995 -11.47 7.87 -35.90
C VAL A 995 -11.86 9.28 -36.38
N LYS A 996 -11.08 10.30 -36.02
CA LYS A 996 -11.37 11.68 -36.37
C LYS A 996 -11.51 11.85 -37.89
N GLY A 997 -12.72 12.16 -38.34
CA GLY A 997 -13.03 12.32 -39.76
C GLY A 997 -13.23 11.02 -40.54
N ALA A 998 -13.14 9.86 -39.88
CA ALA A 998 -13.46 8.57 -40.46
C ALA A 998 -14.98 8.32 -40.44
N ARG A 999 -15.46 7.41 -41.28
CA ARG A 999 -16.89 7.06 -41.37
C ARG A 999 -17.21 5.68 -40.83
N THR A 1000 -16.26 4.76 -40.92
CA THR A 1000 -16.45 3.36 -40.59
C THR A 1000 -15.25 2.77 -39.87
N VAL A 1001 -15.52 1.85 -38.95
CA VAL A 1001 -14.52 0.95 -38.36
C VAL A 1001 -14.95 -0.48 -38.65
N MET A 1002 -14.10 -1.26 -39.32
CA MET A 1002 -14.28 -2.71 -39.47
C MET A 1002 -13.51 -3.44 -38.37
N LEU A 1003 -14.22 -4.31 -37.65
CA LEU A 1003 -13.64 -5.18 -36.64
C LEU A 1003 -12.74 -6.26 -37.27
N PRO A 1004 -11.76 -6.80 -36.53
CA PRO A 1004 -10.96 -7.93 -36.99
C PRO A 1004 -11.85 -9.18 -37.22
N VAL A 1005 -11.31 -10.14 -37.97
CA VAL A 1005 -11.89 -11.49 -38.10
C VAL A 1005 -11.13 -12.43 -37.17
N ASP A 1006 -11.57 -12.52 -35.90
CA ASP A 1006 -11.00 -13.43 -34.90
C ASP A 1006 -12.08 -13.82 -33.88
N GLU A 1007 -12.50 -15.10 -33.92
CA GLU A 1007 -13.57 -15.60 -33.07
C GLU A 1007 -13.26 -15.59 -31.56
N ASN A 1008 -12.00 -15.37 -31.19
CA ASN A 1008 -11.57 -15.28 -29.79
C ASN A 1008 -11.70 -13.86 -29.23
N ILE A 1009 -11.86 -12.84 -30.07
CA ILE A 1009 -12.01 -11.46 -29.63
C ILE A 1009 -13.48 -11.20 -29.33
N VAL A 1010 -13.77 -10.92 -28.06
CA VAL A 1010 -15.12 -10.62 -27.56
C VAL A 1010 -15.20 -9.17 -27.11
N ILE A 1011 -16.21 -8.47 -27.61
CA ILE A 1011 -16.49 -7.07 -27.30
C ILE A 1011 -17.76 -7.02 -26.44
N LEU A 1012 -17.65 -6.44 -25.24
CA LEU A 1012 -18.79 -6.23 -24.34
C LEU A 1012 -19.55 -4.95 -24.68
N SER A 1013 -18.81 -3.90 -25.06
CA SER A 1013 -19.37 -2.57 -25.28
C SER A 1013 -18.41 -1.73 -26.11
N ALA A 1014 -18.94 -0.72 -26.79
CA ALA A 1014 -18.18 0.28 -27.49
C ALA A 1014 -18.79 1.67 -27.28
N THR A 1015 -17.95 2.70 -27.24
CA THR A 1015 -18.36 4.08 -27.02
C THR A 1015 -17.57 5.02 -27.93
N ALA A 1016 -18.26 5.97 -28.55
CA ALA A 1016 -17.68 7.04 -29.33
C ALA A 1016 -17.43 8.23 -28.41
N VAL A 1017 -16.22 8.79 -28.44
CA VAL A 1017 -15.76 9.85 -27.54
C VAL A 1017 -15.35 11.06 -28.36
N SER A 1018 -15.83 12.24 -27.96
CA SER A 1018 -15.36 13.53 -28.49
C SER A 1018 -14.29 14.13 -27.57
N GLY A 1019 -13.18 14.60 -28.13
CA GLY A 1019 -12.03 15.16 -27.39
C GLY A 1019 -10.70 14.44 -27.72
N ALA A 1020 -9.59 15.17 -27.60
CA ALA A 1020 -8.25 14.66 -27.93
C ALA A 1020 -7.71 13.66 -26.88
N ASP A 1021 -7.10 12.56 -27.34
CA ASP A 1021 -6.48 11.49 -26.51
C ASP A 1021 -4.94 11.61 -26.48
N LEU A 1022 -4.41 12.79 -26.12
CA LEU A 1022 -2.96 13.05 -26.13
C LEU A 1022 -2.24 12.60 -24.85
N GLY A 1023 -2.96 12.51 -23.72
CA GLY A 1023 -2.64 11.69 -22.55
C GLY A 1023 -1.38 12.01 -21.72
N LEU A 1024 -1.20 11.23 -20.66
CA LEU A 1024 -0.04 11.20 -19.76
C LEU A 1024 1.25 10.82 -20.51
N ALA A 1025 2.28 11.67 -20.39
CA ALA A 1025 3.59 11.49 -21.01
C ALA A 1025 4.72 11.09 -20.02
N THR A 1026 4.39 10.98 -18.73
CA THR A 1026 5.34 10.54 -17.70
C THR A 1026 5.05 9.10 -17.30
N PRO A 1027 6.05 8.20 -17.27
CA PRO A 1027 5.87 6.86 -16.73
C PRO A 1027 5.49 6.92 -15.25
N THR A 1028 4.41 6.24 -14.86
CA THR A 1028 3.88 6.26 -13.50
C THR A 1028 4.11 4.98 -12.72
N TYR A 1029 4.68 3.92 -13.28
CA TYR A 1029 5.08 2.73 -12.51
C TYR A 1029 6.16 1.97 -13.27
N ASP A 1030 6.63 0.85 -12.70
CA ASP A 1030 7.70 0.06 -13.29
C ASP A 1030 7.37 -0.41 -14.72
N GLU A 1031 8.39 -0.41 -15.57
CA GLU A 1031 8.34 -1.01 -16.91
C GLU A 1031 9.43 -2.07 -17.04
N ILE A 1032 9.15 -3.11 -17.82
CA ILE A 1032 10.06 -4.23 -18.02
C ILE A 1032 10.34 -4.40 -19.51
N VAL A 1033 11.62 -4.55 -19.85
CA VAL A 1033 12.04 -4.82 -21.22
C VAL A 1033 11.58 -6.21 -21.62
N ASN A 1034 10.86 -6.31 -22.74
CA ASN A 1034 10.42 -7.58 -23.31
C ASN A 1034 11.62 -8.50 -23.58
N ASN A 1035 11.49 -9.79 -23.27
CA ASN A 1035 12.53 -10.82 -23.41
C ASN A 1035 13.72 -10.71 -22.44
N ARG A 1036 13.57 -10.06 -21.27
CA ARG A 1036 14.58 -10.17 -20.21
C ARG A 1036 14.81 -11.66 -19.84
N PRO A 1037 16.03 -12.20 -19.99
CA PRO A 1037 16.30 -13.58 -19.60
C PRO A 1037 16.43 -13.71 -18.09
N PHE A 1038 15.83 -14.75 -17.51
CA PHE A 1038 16.06 -15.10 -16.11
C PHE A 1038 17.21 -16.10 -16.00
N ALA A 1039 18.41 -15.54 -15.84
CA ALA A 1039 19.67 -16.27 -16.00
C ALA A 1039 20.10 -17.10 -14.77
N PHE A 1040 19.34 -17.07 -13.66
CA PHE A 1040 19.71 -17.82 -12.47
C PHE A 1040 19.65 -19.33 -12.71
N TYR A 1041 20.69 -20.05 -12.28
CA TYR A 1041 20.73 -21.51 -12.32
C TYR A 1041 21.30 -22.10 -11.03
N LEU A 1042 20.90 -23.32 -10.70
CA LEU A 1042 21.48 -24.11 -9.61
C LEU A 1042 22.69 -24.91 -10.11
N THR A 1043 23.74 -25.00 -9.29
CA THR A 1043 24.79 -26.00 -9.53
C THR A 1043 24.20 -27.41 -9.49
N PHE A 1044 24.88 -28.41 -10.06
CA PHE A 1044 24.39 -29.79 -10.05
C PHE A 1044 24.06 -30.29 -8.63
N LYS A 1045 24.91 -29.95 -7.65
CA LYS A 1045 24.70 -30.31 -6.23
C LYS A 1045 23.46 -29.63 -5.64
N GLU A 1046 23.29 -28.33 -5.89
CA GLU A 1046 22.11 -27.58 -5.40
C GLU A 1046 20.82 -28.07 -6.06
N LYS A 1047 20.88 -28.39 -7.36
CA LYS A 1047 19.75 -28.95 -8.11
C LYS A 1047 19.33 -30.31 -7.56
N LEU A 1048 20.28 -31.21 -7.28
CA LEU A 1048 19.99 -32.50 -6.63
C LEU A 1048 19.35 -32.31 -5.26
N GLN A 1049 19.86 -31.38 -4.44
CA GLN A 1049 19.29 -31.11 -3.11
C GLN A 1049 17.87 -30.54 -3.21
N TYR A 1050 17.64 -29.62 -4.14
CA TYR A 1050 16.33 -29.05 -4.41
C TYR A 1050 15.33 -30.13 -4.87
N ILE A 1051 15.71 -30.96 -5.86
CA ILE A 1051 14.86 -32.07 -6.35
C ILE A 1051 14.55 -33.05 -5.22
N TRP A 1052 15.56 -33.45 -4.43
CA TRP A 1052 15.37 -34.35 -3.30
C TRP A 1052 14.34 -33.81 -2.30
N ASN A 1053 14.48 -32.54 -1.89
CA ASN A 1053 13.54 -31.92 -0.94
C ASN A 1053 12.11 -31.84 -1.49
N LYS A 1054 11.95 -31.55 -2.80
CA LYS A 1054 10.65 -31.57 -3.48
C LYS A 1054 10.06 -32.97 -3.56
N CYS A 1055 10.85 -33.98 -3.91
CA CYS A 1055 10.42 -35.38 -3.95
C CYS A 1055 9.93 -35.85 -2.58
N VAL A 1056 10.69 -35.58 -1.51
CA VAL A 1056 10.29 -35.91 -0.12
C VAL A 1056 8.97 -35.25 0.24
N TRP A 1057 8.78 -33.96 -0.09
CA TRP A 1057 7.52 -33.26 0.17
C TRP A 1057 6.34 -33.83 -0.62
N ASN A 1058 6.53 -34.13 -1.91
CA ASN A 1058 5.47 -34.64 -2.78
C ASN A 1058 5.10 -36.11 -2.49
N LEU A 1059 6.00 -36.91 -1.92
CA LEU A 1059 5.78 -38.32 -1.59
C LEU A 1059 5.01 -38.55 -0.27
N GLY A 1060 4.53 -37.49 0.38
CA GLY A 1060 3.41 -37.62 1.31
C GLY A 1060 3.75 -37.71 2.80
N ASP A 1061 4.91 -37.22 3.24
CA ASP A 1061 5.20 -37.08 4.67
C ASP A 1061 5.15 -35.61 5.12
N LYS A 1062 3.96 -35.01 4.96
CA LYS A 1062 3.72 -33.61 5.37
C LYS A 1062 3.95 -33.43 6.87
N ASP A 1063 3.65 -34.47 7.67
CA ASP A 1063 3.80 -34.45 9.13
C ASP A 1063 5.25 -34.68 9.60
N ASP A 1064 6.04 -35.59 8.97
CA ASP A 1064 7.45 -35.74 9.35
C ASP A 1064 8.38 -34.71 8.69
N PHE A 1065 8.02 -34.08 7.56
CA PHE A 1065 8.76 -32.89 7.08
C PHE A 1065 8.67 -31.75 8.10
N LEU A 1066 7.47 -31.48 8.64
CA LEU A 1066 7.25 -30.49 9.69
C LEU A 1066 7.93 -30.91 11.02
N ARG A 1067 7.85 -32.19 11.42
CA ARG A 1067 8.56 -32.68 12.64
C ARG A 1067 10.08 -32.66 12.52
N HIS A 1068 10.65 -32.94 11.35
CA HIS A 1068 12.11 -32.96 11.18
C HIS A 1068 12.73 -31.55 11.06
N ASN A 1069 12.02 -30.58 10.48
CA ASN A 1069 12.57 -29.24 10.28
C ASN A 1069 12.40 -28.32 11.51
N ASN A 1070 11.39 -28.57 12.36
CA ASN A 1070 11.03 -27.75 13.52
C ASN A 1070 11.56 -28.22 14.89
N ASN A 1071 12.48 -29.19 14.97
CA ASN A 1071 13.17 -29.49 16.23
C ASN A 1071 14.25 -28.42 16.57
N GLY A 1072 13.77 -27.19 16.83
CA GLY A 1072 14.40 -26.24 17.72
C GLY A 1072 14.07 -26.63 19.16
N LYS A 1073 15.11 -26.83 19.97
CA LYS A 1073 15.08 -27.30 21.36
C LYS A 1073 13.87 -26.81 22.20
N ASN A 1074 13.03 -27.74 22.66
CA ASN A 1074 12.44 -27.65 23.99
C ASN A 1074 12.84 -28.87 24.80
N GLY A 1075 13.52 -28.64 25.91
CA GLY A 1075 13.86 -29.68 26.87
C GLY A 1075 12.59 -30.24 27.50
N LYS A 1076 12.29 -31.50 27.22
CA LYS A 1076 11.96 -32.54 28.21
C LYS A 1076 11.80 -33.88 27.51
N ARG A 1077 12.47 -34.89 28.08
CA ARG A 1077 12.42 -36.30 27.69
C ARG A 1077 10.99 -36.79 27.58
N VAL A 1078 10.64 -37.37 26.44
CA VAL A 1078 9.67 -38.47 26.39
C VAL A 1078 10.39 -39.64 25.74
N GLU A 1079 10.61 -40.69 26.53
CA GLU A 1079 11.12 -41.97 26.03
C GLU A 1079 10.09 -42.59 25.09
N THR A 1080 10.41 -42.71 23.81
CA THR A 1080 9.71 -43.62 22.89
C THR A 1080 10.65 -44.75 22.51
N LYS A 1081 10.50 -45.88 23.22
CA LYS A 1081 10.90 -47.19 22.71
C LYS A 1081 10.02 -47.56 21.51
N HIS A 1082 10.65 -48.19 20.53
CA HIS A 1082 10.10 -48.89 19.37
C HIS A 1082 9.75 -48.05 18.13
N ALA A 1083 10.69 -48.03 17.17
CA ALA A 1083 10.46 -48.52 15.80
C ALA A 1083 11.81 -48.77 15.10
N LYS A 1084 12.28 -50.02 15.13
CA LYS A 1084 13.25 -50.59 14.17
C LYS A 1084 12.44 -51.34 13.12
N ARG A 1085 12.77 -51.13 11.84
CA ARG A 1085 12.49 -51.91 10.60
C ARG A 1085 11.99 -50.94 9.51
N SER A 1086 12.88 -50.53 8.59
CA SER A 1086 13.03 -51.09 7.23
C SER A 1086 11.73 -50.92 6.43
N LEU A 1087 11.64 -50.02 5.44
CA LEU A 1087 12.42 -49.94 4.20
C LEU A 1087 12.22 -48.55 3.58
#